data_AF-A0A8D2QCD1-F1
#
_entry.id   AF-A0A8D2QCD1-F1
#
_cell.length_a   1.000
_cell.length_b   1.000
_cell.length_c   1.000
_cell.angle_alpha   90.00
_cell.angle_beta   90.00
_cell.angle_gamma   90.00
#
_symmetry.space_group_name_H-M   'P 1'
#
loop_
_entity.id
_entity.type
_entity.pdbx_description
1 polymer ?
#
loop_
_entity_poly.entity_id
_entity_poly.type
_entity_poly.pdbx_seq_one_letter_code
_entity_poly.pdbx_strand_id
1 'polypeptide(L)'
;MADEDLLPVVSFGNLMSEGIALSRRGQHEKALGCFNDALKLRAADKHCLITRSKCFLKLGDTENSLKDAEASLQIDETFYELQSKKDSQKQQKKPKDQKDQKHTKKKSPKTEQQLLGRLYDDKAYLEKLLKDEDLMQSNTRQGTKVMDLVLDGISYLNQRRDFWQQQKPMYAREYDRKLLRLGWGRERKLKPAEIARAIAKEMEDIEQMLARGSAEQSCRKAEHLLKKIRAWSEDDVPNKYELIGNLHSHIGNAQLAMGQMEAALHSHEMDLECAREHSLTDSVSRALDNIGHVYARLGKFQQAISIWEEKIPLAQSSLEKAWLFHEIGRCYLELDNAEVAQDYGEQSLQSADEEGDVEWQLHATVLVAQAQVKLKNYPSAILNFERALEKARLMPSETAQNGIIANRGFSKKSHPFLPKIFRKMSTQSAKERPESLHFPFLDDEDTISTLKESKTFFILRGLPGSGKSTLAQAIHDRYKDACKVISVDHYKITPLIRSSIPEEYSKVDEDLVDYCKREISVIVLDDTHHERERLEQLFDIADKYRYKVIFAEPKTPWRLDCPQLKDKNQWKLSVEELKKMKPSLEKEFLPMYFGWFLSKRSSEILRKAGQAFLDELGSLKAFKKESKYFPSAIEDPKIKIDLTSYFVKRPPGVLHCTTKYTEFGKAAGAEEYAQQEAVKASYGKGFTLSISALFITTKTVGARIELSEQQLLLWPGDADKILPTDNLPRGSRAHITLGCANGVEAVQTGLDLLEFVKLEKAGNKGEQVGEIGGGKLLYFDNGMWMLVLSKKIDVRAIFSGYYGKGKLVPTQSTNKRGAAFSSCTII
;
A
#
# COMPACT_ATOMS: atom_id res chain seq x y z
N MET A 1 -15.96 52.94 -37.68
CA MET A 1 -15.55 51.54 -37.95
C MET A 1 -14.07 51.51 -37.59
N ALA A 2 -13.81 51.42 -36.29
CA ALA A 2 -13.54 50.16 -35.56
C ALA A 2 -12.09 49.72 -35.83
N ASP A 3 -11.28 49.81 -34.77
CA ASP A 3 -9.93 49.26 -34.65
C ASP A 3 -9.87 47.81 -35.14
N GLU A 4 -8.88 47.51 -35.99
CA GLU A 4 -8.31 46.17 -36.04
C GLU A 4 -6.87 46.28 -35.52
N ASP A 5 -6.75 46.05 -34.22
CA ASP A 5 -5.50 45.79 -33.50
C ASP A 5 -4.68 44.74 -34.24
N LEU A 6 -3.51 45.17 -34.75
CA LEU A 6 -2.41 44.30 -35.11
C LEU A 6 -1.90 43.60 -33.83
N LEU A 7 -2.51 42.46 -33.49
CA LEU A 7 -2.00 41.54 -32.48
C LEU A 7 -0.53 41.19 -32.80
N PRO A 8 0.39 41.26 -31.82
CA PRO A 8 1.79 40.98 -32.06
C PRO A 8 1.95 39.51 -32.46
N VAL A 9 2.64 39.26 -33.58
CA VAL A 9 3.00 37.90 -34.01
C VAL A 9 3.76 37.23 -32.87
N VAL A 10 3.10 36.28 -32.20
CA VAL A 10 3.62 35.60 -31.03
C VAL A 10 4.80 34.71 -31.46
N SER A 11 6.02 35.17 -31.19
CA SER A 11 7.23 34.45 -31.53
C SER A 11 7.64 33.47 -30.41
N PHE A 12 8.29 32.36 -30.78
CA PHE A 12 8.80 31.36 -29.83
C PHE A 12 9.65 31.98 -28.71
N GLY A 13 10.49 32.97 -29.04
CA GLY A 13 11.34 33.66 -28.06
C GLY A 13 10.55 34.50 -27.04
N ASN A 14 9.43 35.10 -27.46
CA ASN A 14 8.56 35.88 -26.56
C ASN A 14 7.83 34.95 -25.58
N LEU A 15 7.25 33.85 -26.07
CA LEU A 15 6.60 32.84 -25.21
C LEU A 15 7.56 32.20 -24.21
N MET A 16 8.80 31.90 -24.64
CA MET A 16 9.83 31.37 -23.75
C MET A 16 10.23 32.38 -22.68
N SER A 17 10.42 33.65 -23.04
CA SER A 17 10.83 34.69 -22.09
C SER A 17 9.71 35.00 -21.09
N GLU A 18 8.47 35.05 -21.55
CA GLU A 18 7.27 35.26 -20.72
C GLU A 18 7.04 34.07 -19.78
N GLY A 19 7.12 32.84 -20.28
CA GLY A 19 7.02 31.62 -19.47
C GLY A 19 8.11 31.53 -18.39
N ILE A 20 9.35 31.89 -18.71
CA ILE A 20 10.45 31.94 -17.72
C ILE A 20 10.20 33.04 -16.68
N ALA A 21 9.72 34.21 -17.08
CA ALA A 21 9.40 35.30 -16.16
C ALA A 21 8.25 34.94 -15.20
N LEU A 22 7.20 34.30 -15.70
CA LEU A 22 6.07 33.81 -14.91
C LEU A 22 6.50 32.69 -13.95
N SER A 23 7.35 31.77 -14.40
CA SER A 23 7.91 30.71 -13.57
C SER A 23 8.77 31.26 -12.41
N ARG A 24 9.58 32.30 -12.66
CA ARG A 24 10.34 33.00 -11.60
C ARG A 24 9.46 33.73 -10.59
N ARG A 25 8.23 34.11 -10.97
CA ARG A 25 7.24 34.76 -10.11
C ARG A 25 6.33 33.76 -9.37
N GLY A 26 6.62 32.45 -9.46
CA GLY A 26 5.82 31.39 -8.83
C GLY A 26 4.48 31.07 -9.52
N GLN A 27 4.16 31.72 -10.64
CA GLN A 27 2.92 31.48 -11.40
C GLN A 27 3.10 30.31 -12.38
N HIS A 28 3.33 29.12 -11.84
CA HIS A 28 3.73 27.94 -12.62
C HIS A 28 2.65 27.47 -13.61
N GLU A 29 1.36 27.55 -13.27
CA GLU A 29 0.27 27.17 -14.18
C GLU A 29 0.20 28.05 -15.45
N LYS A 30 0.36 29.37 -15.28
CA LYS A 30 0.40 30.30 -16.42
C LYS A 30 1.66 30.10 -17.25
N ALA A 31 2.79 29.83 -16.60
CA ALA A 31 4.04 29.51 -17.28
C ALA A 31 3.91 28.24 -18.15
N LEU A 32 3.20 27.20 -17.67
CA LEU A 32 2.91 26.00 -18.47
C LEU A 32 2.12 26.33 -19.75
N GLY A 33 1.16 27.25 -19.69
CA GLY A 33 0.45 27.75 -20.87
C GLY A 33 1.40 28.31 -21.93
N CYS A 34 2.30 29.20 -21.53
CA CYS A 34 3.31 29.78 -22.42
C CYS A 34 4.27 28.72 -23.00
N PHE A 35 4.70 27.74 -22.19
CA PHE A 35 5.58 26.67 -22.68
C PHE A 35 4.87 25.67 -23.59
N ASN A 36 3.59 25.37 -23.34
CA ASN A 36 2.77 24.55 -24.24
C ASN A 36 2.64 25.21 -25.60
N ASP A 37 2.37 26.51 -25.62
CA ASP A 37 2.27 27.27 -26.88
C ASP A 37 3.64 27.44 -27.56
N ALA A 38 4.73 27.58 -26.80
CA ALA A 38 6.08 27.57 -27.36
C ALA A 38 6.43 26.22 -28.00
N LEU A 39 6.02 25.09 -27.40
CA LEU A 39 6.25 23.75 -27.95
C LEU A 39 5.33 23.44 -29.15
N LYS A 40 4.18 24.10 -29.30
CA LYS A 40 3.43 24.05 -30.57
C LYS A 40 4.23 24.66 -31.73
N LEU A 41 5.06 25.68 -31.46
CA LEU A 41 5.93 26.30 -32.46
C LEU A 41 7.24 25.53 -32.68
N ARG A 42 7.81 24.93 -31.62
CA ARG A 42 9.02 24.11 -31.68
C ARG A 42 8.90 22.88 -30.78
N ALA A 43 8.33 21.80 -31.31
CA ALA A 43 7.94 20.61 -30.53
C ALA A 43 9.09 19.87 -29.83
N ALA A 44 10.34 20.05 -30.27
CA ALA A 44 11.51 19.36 -29.74
C ALA A 44 12.56 20.33 -29.15
N ASP A 45 12.17 21.51 -28.69
CA ASP A 45 13.12 22.43 -28.04
C ASP A 45 13.50 21.93 -26.64
N LYS A 46 14.76 21.46 -26.50
CA LYS A 46 15.32 20.91 -25.26
C LYS A 46 15.19 21.88 -24.09
N HIS A 47 15.40 23.17 -24.31
CA HIS A 47 15.37 24.17 -23.25
C HIS A 47 13.93 24.41 -22.75
N CYS A 48 12.96 24.43 -23.65
CA CYS A 48 11.55 24.52 -23.32
C CYS A 48 11.06 23.28 -22.55
N LEU A 49 11.37 22.06 -23.02
CA LEU A 49 11.02 20.80 -22.34
C LEU A 49 11.59 20.72 -20.92
N ILE A 50 12.86 21.09 -20.73
CA ILE A 50 13.49 21.10 -19.39
C ILE A 50 12.82 22.14 -18.48
N THR A 51 12.49 23.32 -19.01
CA THR A 51 11.89 24.41 -18.20
C THR A 51 10.44 24.11 -17.84
N ARG A 52 9.68 23.48 -18.76
CA ARG A 52 8.31 23.01 -18.52
C ARG A 52 8.28 21.84 -17.54
N SER A 53 9.20 20.88 -17.68
CA SER A 53 9.40 19.77 -16.72
C SER A 53 9.64 20.28 -15.30
N LYS A 54 10.45 21.33 -15.12
CA LYS A 54 10.67 21.98 -13.82
C LYS A 54 9.40 22.64 -13.26
N CYS A 55 8.54 23.19 -14.13
CA CYS A 55 7.26 23.76 -13.70
C CYS A 55 6.28 22.67 -13.27
N PHE A 56 6.23 21.53 -13.96
CA PHE A 56 5.45 20.36 -13.54
C PHE A 56 5.92 19.81 -12.18
N LEU A 57 7.24 19.73 -11.93
CA LEU A 57 7.78 19.36 -10.60
C LEU A 57 7.34 20.32 -9.49
N LYS A 58 7.31 21.63 -9.78
CA LYS A 58 6.89 22.64 -8.81
C LYS A 58 5.39 22.61 -8.50
N LEU A 59 4.59 22.02 -9.39
CA LEU A 59 3.15 21.80 -9.22
C LEU A 59 2.80 20.39 -8.70
N GLY A 60 3.80 19.54 -8.46
CA GLY A 60 3.60 18.16 -7.98
C GLY A 60 3.21 17.14 -9.06
N ASP A 61 3.21 17.53 -10.35
CA ASP A 61 2.91 16.64 -11.48
C ASP A 61 4.19 15.92 -11.94
N THR A 62 4.53 14.82 -11.25
CA THR A 62 5.73 14.02 -11.52
C THR A 62 5.67 13.27 -12.84
N GLU A 63 4.48 12.88 -13.29
CA GLU A 63 4.26 12.09 -14.51
C GLU A 63 4.58 12.90 -15.76
N ASN A 64 4.02 14.12 -15.89
CA ASN A 64 4.33 14.99 -17.02
C ASN A 64 5.74 15.57 -16.95
N SER A 65 6.28 15.78 -15.74
CA SER A 65 7.68 16.16 -15.57
C SER A 65 8.65 15.11 -16.13
N LEU A 66 8.42 13.83 -15.80
CA LEU A 66 9.25 12.72 -16.26
C LEU A 66 9.17 12.59 -17.78
N LYS A 67 7.96 12.70 -18.34
CA LYS A 67 7.74 12.65 -19.80
C LYS A 67 8.50 13.73 -20.56
N ASP A 68 8.51 14.97 -20.06
CA ASP A 68 9.26 16.07 -20.66
C ASP A 68 10.78 15.92 -20.48
N ALA A 69 11.22 15.38 -19.34
CA ALA A 69 12.62 15.09 -19.08
C ALA A 69 13.15 13.99 -20.01
N GLU A 70 12.39 12.90 -20.20
CA GLU A 70 12.70 11.82 -21.13
C GLU A 70 12.70 12.29 -22.58
N ALA A 71 11.73 13.11 -22.98
CA ALA A 71 11.70 13.71 -24.31
C ALA A 71 12.92 14.61 -24.56
N SER A 72 13.42 15.32 -23.53
CA SER A 72 14.64 16.13 -23.62
C SER A 72 15.93 15.29 -23.75
N LEU A 73 15.90 14.04 -23.29
CA LEU A 73 17.00 13.08 -23.33
C LEU A 73 17.03 12.27 -24.63
N GLN A 74 15.88 11.97 -25.23
CA GLN A 74 15.81 11.28 -26.54
C GLN A 74 16.39 12.10 -27.71
N ILE A 75 16.57 13.41 -27.53
CA ILE A 75 17.22 14.29 -28.51
C ILE A 75 18.76 14.07 -28.55
N ASP A 76 19.34 13.38 -27.56
CA ASP A 76 20.75 12.99 -27.54
C ASP A 76 20.97 11.62 -28.22
N GLU A 77 21.05 11.61 -29.56
CA GLU A 77 21.44 10.44 -30.39
C GLU A 77 22.85 9.89 -30.09
N THR A 78 23.60 10.49 -29.18
CA THR A 78 24.99 10.07 -28.85
C THR A 78 25.10 9.16 -27.63
N PHE A 79 24.00 8.89 -26.91
CA PHE A 79 24.06 8.07 -25.70
C PHE A 79 24.04 6.56 -25.97
N TYR A 80 23.40 6.10 -27.05
CA TYR A 80 23.27 4.66 -27.36
C TYR A 80 24.44 4.05 -28.17
N GLU A 81 25.28 4.86 -28.82
CA GLU A 81 26.43 4.35 -29.60
C GLU A 81 27.65 3.93 -28.75
N LEU A 82 27.72 4.33 -27.48
CA LEU A 82 28.86 4.06 -26.60
C LEU A 82 28.77 2.73 -25.84
N GLN A 83 27.57 2.12 -25.78
CA GLN A 83 27.36 0.82 -25.13
C GLN A 83 27.57 -0.34 -26.11
N SER A 84 27.14 -0.22 -27.38
CA SER A 84 27.22 -1.32 -28.36
C SER A 84 28.63 -1.57 -28.93
N LYS A 85 29.53 -0.57 -28.88
CA LYS A 85 30.92 -0.70 -29.35
C LYS A 85 31.86 -1.39 -28.35
N LYS A 86 31.46 -1.59 -27.09
CA LYS A 86 32.30 -2.25 -26.06
C LYS A 86 32.21 -3.77 -26.05
N ASP A 87 31.14 -4.35 -26.58
CA ASP A 87 30.89 -5.80 -26.48
C ASP A 87 31.31 -6.58 -27.73
N SER A 88 31.55 -5.92 -28.87
CA SER A 88 31.82 -6.58 -30.16
C SER A 88 33.29 -6.61 -30.62
N GLN A 89 34.24 -6.14 -29.81
CA GLN A 89 35.68 -6.12 -30.15
C GLN A 89 36.59 -6.93 -29.19
N LYS A 90 36.04 -7.97 -28.55
CA LYS A 90 36.82 -9.01 -27.87
C LYS A 90 36.58 -10.37 -28.52
N GLN A 91 37.01 -10.55 -29.77
CA GLN A 91 37.56 -11.81 -30.27
C GLN A 91 38.13 -11.63 -31.68
N GLN A 92 39.36 -12.12 -31.87
CA GLN A 92 40.12 -12.29 -33.11
C GLN A 92 40.78 -11.05 -33.73
N LYS A 93 42.05 -10.82 -33.34
CA LYS A 93 43.20 -11.09 -34.23
C LYS A 93 44.53 -10.96 -33.47
N LYS A 94 45.37 -11.98 -33.62
CA LYS A 94 46.78 -12.07 -33.21
C LYS A 94 47.56 -12.53 -34.47
N PRO A 95 48.90 -12.43 -34.50
CA PRO A 95 49.66 -11.27 -34.91
C PRO A 95 50.48 -11.55 -36.19
N LYS A 96 51.10 -10.52 -36.79
CA LYS A 96 52.36 -10.69 -37.52
C LYS A 96 53.21 -9.42 -37.53
N ASP A 97 54.47 -9.65 -37.14
CA ASP A 97 55.76 -9.00 -37.39
C ASP A 97 55.83 -8.01 -38.58
N GLN A 98 56.72 -7.01 -38.66
CA GLN A 98 57.86 -6.58 -37.86
C GLN A 98 58.28 -5.16 -38.32
N LYS A 99 58.95 -4.44 -37.42
CA LYS A 99 60.02 -3.45 -37.63
C LYS A 99 59.73 -2.20 -38.48
N ASP A 100 59.77 -1.04 -37.83
CA ASP A 100 61.01 -0.26 -37.93
C ASP A 100 61.28 0.65 -36.72
N GLN A 101 62.56 0.73 -36.41
CA GLN A 101 63.17 1.33 -35.23
C GLN A 101 63.10 2.86 -35.26
N LYS A 102 62.85 3.49 -34.09
CA LYS A 102 63.47 4.77 -33.71
C LYS A 102 63.43 5.01 -32.20
N HIS A 103 64.62 4.86 -31.59
CA HIS A 103 65.07 5.37 -30.30
C HIS A 103 64.24 5.10 -29.04
N THR A 104 64.56 3.97 -28.39
CA THR A 104 64.48 3.80 -26.94
C THR A 104 65.43 4.78 -26.23
N LYS A 105 64.95 5.98 -25.89
CA LYS A 105 65.59 6.78 -24.84
C LYS A 105 65.51 5.98 -23.54
N LYS A 106 66.66 5.59 -22.95
CA LYS A 106 66.73 5.26 -21.52
C LYS A 106 66.19 6.46 -20.76
N LYS A 107 64.98 6.35 -20.21
CA LYS A 107 64.29 7.45 -19.53
C LYS A 107 64.70 7.50 -18.06
N SER A 108 64.64 8.70 -17.49
CA SER A 108 65.31 9.00 -16.22
C SER A 108 64.68 8.27 -15.02
N PRO A 109 65.48 7.72 -14.09
CA PRO A 109 65.00 7.00 -12.91
C PRO A 109 64.02 7.84 -12.05
N LYS A 110 64.16 9.17 -12.06
CA LYS A 110 63.26 10.10 -11.38
C LYS A 110 61.80 10.02 -11.84
N THR A 111 61.55 9.74 -13.11
CA THR A 111 60.19 9.70 -13.66
C THR A 111 59.46 8.43 -13.25
N GLU A 112 60.21 7.33 -13.14
CA GLU A 112 59.70 6.03 -12.71
C GLU A 112 59.47 5.99 -11.19
N GLN A 113 60.37 6.61 -10.42
CA GLN A 113 60.21 6.79 -8.98
C GLN A 113 58.96 7.61 -8.62
N GLN A 114 58.62 8.62 -9.40
CA GLN A 114 57.39 9.41 -9.19
C GLN A 114 56.11 8.63 -9.51
N LEU A 115 56.14 7.70 -10.47
CA LEU A 115 54.96 6.93 -10.88
C LEU A 115 54.69 5.74 -9.94
N LEU A 116 55.74 5.13 -9.40
CA LEU A 116 55.62 3.98 -8.49
C LEU A 116 55.61 4.40 -7.01
N GLY A 117 56.06 5.62 -6.69
CA GLY A 117 56.13 6.12 -5.32
C GLY A 117 57.04 5.23 -4.46
N ARG A 118 56.56 4.80 -3.28
CA ARG A 118 57.30 3.92 -2.36
C ARG A 118 57.62 2.54 -2.97
N LEU A 119 56.87 2.09 -3.97
CA LEU A 119 57.10 0.80 -4.64
C LEU A 119 58.25 0.83 -5.66
N TYR A 120 58.86 1.99 -5.90
CA TYR A 120 60.05 2.10 -6.72
C TYR A 120 61.26 1.40 -6.09
N ASP A 121 61.37 1.50 -4.77
CA ASP A 121 62.48 0.90 -4.02
C ASP A 121 62.40 -0.63 -4.08
N ASP A 122 61.19 -1.20 -4.04
CA ASP A 122 60.94 -2.64 -4.24
C ASP A 122 61.30 -3.09 -5.66
N LYS A 123 60.99 -2.27 -6.67
CA LYS A 123 61.39 -2.56 -8.06
C LYS A 123 62.91 -2.56 -8.21
N ALA A 124 63.59 -1.56 -7.67
CA ALA A 124 65.04 -1.44 -7.72
C ALA A 124 65.72 -2.59 -6.96
N TYR A 125 65.12 -3.05 -5.86
CA TYR A 125 65.56 -4.22 -5.11
C TYR A 125 65.45 -5.50 -5.95
N LEU A 126 64.30 -5.76 -6.59
CA LEU A 126 64.10 -6.93 -7.46
C LEU A 126 65.03 -6.92 -8.69
N GLU A 127 65.24 -5.76 -9.31
CA GLU A 127 66.20 -5.59 -10.42
C GLU A 127 67.66 -5.78 -9.99
N LYS A 128 67.98 -5.51 -8.72
CA LYS A 128 69.29 -5.82 -8.14
C LYS A 128 69.42 -7.31 -7.82
N LEU A 129 68.36 -7.95 -7.35
CA LEU A 129 68.30 -9.38 -7.06
C LEU A 129 68.57 -10.25 -8.29
N LEU A 130 68.11 -9.80 -9.46
CA LEU A 130 68.35 -10.43 -10.78
C LEU A 130 69.84 -10.58 -11.16
N LYS A 131 70.75 -9.91 -10.47
CA LYS A 131 72.20 -9.97 -10.72
C LYS A 131 72.93 -11.01 -9.88
N ASP A 132 72.22 -11.67 -8.96
CA ASP A 132 72.76 -12.74 -8.11
C ASP A 132 72.52 -14.09 -8.80
N GLU A 133 73.54 -14.59 -9.52
CA GLU A 133 73.41 -15.80 -10.35
C GLU A 133 73.12 -17.06 -9.53
N ASP A 134 73.63 -17.16 -8.30
CA ASP A 134 73.42 -18.31 -7.42
C ASP A 134 71.97 -18.37 -6.92
N LEU A 135 71.41 -17.21 -6.56
CA LEU A 135 70.01 -17.14 -6.11
C LEU A 135 69.03 -17.39 -7.26
N MET A 136 69.31 -16.92 -8.47
CA MET A 136 68.42 -17.09 -9.63
C MET A 136 68.35 -18.54 -10.13
N GLN A 137 69.35 -19.36 -9.83
CA GLN A 137 69.34 -20.80 -10.14
C GLN A 137 68.70 -21.65 -9.03
N SER A 138 68.38 -21.06 -7.89
CA SER A 138 67.78 -21.74 -6.75
C SER A 138 66.25 -21.92 -6.90
N ASN A 139 65.73 -22.98 -6.30
CA ASN A 139 64.29 -23.25 -6.21
C ASN A 139 63.79 -22.96 -4.81
N THR A 140 62.56 -22.43 -4.72
CA THR A 140 61.85 -22.31 -3.44
C THR A 140 61.50 -23.70 -2.89
N ARG A 141 61.12 -23.80 -1.60
CA ARG A 141 60.68 -25.07 -0.97
C ARG A 141 59.52 -25.76 -1.70
N GLN A 142 58.82 -25.04 -2.59
CA GLN A 142 57.69 -25.52 -3.38
C GLN A 142 58.06 -25.85 -4.84
N GLY A 143 59.35 -25.84 -5.20
CA GLY A 143 59.84 -26.25 -6.51
C GLY A 143 59.80 -25.19 -7.61
N THR A 144 59.35 -23.97 -7.31
CA THR A 144 59.35 -22.84 -8.25
C THR A 144 60.72 -22.17 -8.28
N LYS A 145 61.23 -21.84 -9.47
CA LYS A 145 62.48 -21.09 -9.62
C LYS A 145 62.31 -19.68 -9.05
N VAL A 146 63.25 -19.24 -8.24
CA VAL A 146 63.23 -17.90 -7.63
C VAL A 146 63.26 -16.81 -8.72
N MET A 147 63.94 -17.08 -9.83
CA MET A 147 63.97 -16.21 -11.01
C MET A 147 62.58 -15.86 -11.55
N ASP A 148 61.67 -16.83 -11.63
CA ASP A 148 60.34 -16.63 -12.21
C ASP A 148 59.50 -15.69 -11.33
N LEU A 149 59.62 -15.83 -10.00
CA LEU A 149 58.92 -14.97 -9.03
C LEU A 149 59.41 -13.52 -9.06
N VAL A 150 60.73 -13.31 -9.24
CA VAL A 150 61.33 -11.98 -9.34
C VAL A 150 60.92 -11.29 -10.65
N LEU A 151 60.91 -12.04 -11.76
CA LEU A 151 60.46 -11.52 -13.06
C LEU A 151 58.98 -11.17 -13.07
N ASP A 152 58.13 -11.97 -12.44
CA ASP A 152 56.69 -11.68 -12.31
C ASP A 152 56.44 -10.44 -11.44
N GLY A 153 57.19 -10.26 -10.35
CA GLY A 153 57.13 -9.07 -9.51
C GLY A 153 57.50 -7.79 -10.28
N ILE A 154 58.55 -7.84 -11.10
CA ILE A 154 58.97 -6.71 -11.96
C ILE A 154 57.94 -6.45 -13.07
N SER A 155 57.38 -7.51 -13.66
CA SER A 155 56.33 -7.41 -14.68
C SER A 155 55.08 -6.71 -14.13
N TYR A 156 54.64 -7.08 -12.94
CA TYR A 156 53.50 -6.45 -12.25
C TYR A 156 53.75 -4.95 -11.98
N LEU A 157 54.94 -4.58 -11.49
CA LEU A 157 55.29 -3.18 -11.22
C LEU A 157 55.38 -2.35 -12.51
N ASN A 158 55.86 -2.94 -13.61
CA ASN A 158 55.87 -2.30 -14.92
C ASN A 158 54.46 -2.05 -15.46
N GLN A 159 53.56 -3.04 -15.38
CA GLN A 159 52.18 -2.89 -15.81
C GLN A 159 51.43 -1.83 -14.98
N ARG A 160 51.68 -1.79 -13.66
CA ARG A 160 51.11 -0.78 -12.76
C ARG A 160 51.61 0.63 -13.09
N ARG A 161 52.91 0.80 -13.36
CA ARG A 161 53.48 2.06 -13.85
C ARG A 161 52.77 2.53 -15.12
N ASP A 162 52.61 1.64 -16.09
CA ASP A 162 52.02 1.97 -17.40
C ASP A 162 50.53 2.32 -17.27
N PHE A 163 49.81 1.67 -16.35
CA PHE A 163 48.44 2.01 -15.99
C PHE A 163 48.30 3.44 -15.43
N TRP A 164 49.17 3.85 -14.49
CA TRP A 164 49.16 5.22 -13.94
C TRP A 164 49.63 6.28 -14.94
N GLN A 165 50.45 5.90 -15.91
CA GLN A 165 50.86 6.76 -17.00
C GLN A 165 49.69 7.07 -17.96
N GLN A 166 48.76 6.13 -18.14
CA GLN A 166 47.57 6.30 -18.98
C GLN A 166 46.50 7.20 -18.32
N GLN A 167 46.35 7.18 -16.98
CA GLN A 167 45.38 8.03 -16.29
C GLN A 167 45.78 9.52 -16.17
N LYS A 168 47.06 9.89 -16.29
CA LYS A 168 47.52 11.30 -16.33
C LYS A 168 48.68 11.52 -17.30
N PRO A 169 48.43 11.88 -18.58
CA PRO A 169 49.47 12.14 -19.58
C PRO A 169 50.38 13.31 -19.18
N MET A 170 51.64 13.30 -19.63
CA MET A 170 52.67 14.29 -19.26
C MET A 170 52.29 15.76 -19.51
N TYR A 171 51.44 16.04 -20.52
CA TYR A 171 50.99 17.39 -20.86
C TYR A 171 50.15 18.03 -19.74
N ALA A 172 49.41 17.23 -18.96
CA ALA A 172 48.65 17.71 -17.80
C ALA A 172 49.57 18.14 -16.64
N ARG A 173 50.76 17.53 -16.53
CA ARG A 173 51.73 17.84 -15.46
C ARG A 173 52.60 19.05 -15.79
N GLU A 174 52.87 19.28 -17.07
CA GLU A 174 53.53 20.50 -17.54
C GLU A 174 52.63 21.74 -17.36
N TYR A 175 51.31 21.54 -17.49
CA TYR A 175 50.28 22.53 -17.17
C TYR A 175 50.27 22.85 -15.66
N ASP A 176 50.28 21.83 -14.80
CA ASP A 176 50.36 22.01 -13.33
C ASP A 176 51.68 22.67 -12.88
N ARG A 177 52.80 22.36 -13.55
CA ARG A 177 54.11 22.96 -13.26
C ARG A 177 54.24 24.41 -13.76
N LYS A 178 53.54 24.76 -14.86
CA LYS A 178 53.35 26.15 -15.30
C LYS A 178 52.48 26.91 -14.31
N LEU A 179 51.39 26.31 -13.82
CA LEU A 179 50.54 26.89 -12.77
C LEU A 179 51.31 27.18 -11.46
N LEU A 180 52.19 26.27 -11.03
CA LEU A 180 53.05 26.46 -9.85
C LEU A 180 54.12 27.55 -10.03
N ARG A 181 54.60 27.79 -11.27
CA ARG A 181 55.57 28.87 -11.57
C ARG A 181 54.91 30.23 -11.84
N LEU A 182 53.61 30.26 -12.13
CA LEU A 182 52.82 31.46 -12.44
C LEU A 182 52.06 32.02 -11.22
N GLY A 183 52.29 31.50 -10.02
CA GLY A 183 51.47 31.80 -8.83
C GLY A 183 52.13 32.61 -7.72
N TRP A 184 53.26 33.30 -7.97
CA TRP A 184 53.69 34.44 -7.14
C TRP A 184 53.52 35.71 -7.99
N GLY A 185 52.46 36.47 -7.71
CA GLY A 185 52.27 37.82 -8.23
C GLY A 185 50.96 38.04 -8.99
N ARG A 186 50.02 38.69 -8.30
CA ARG A 186 48.69 39.19 -8.71
C ARG A 186 47.57 38.16 -8.62
N GLU A 187 46.94 38.13 -7.44
CA GLU A 187 45.57 37.66 -7.29
C GLU A 187 44.70 38.31 -8.36
N ARG A 188 44.32 37.52 -9.36
CA ARG A 188 43.23 37.88 -10.24
C ARG A 188 41.99 37.78 -9.36
N LYS A 189 41.57 38.90 -8.74
CA LYS A 189 40.30 38.97 -8.00
C LYS A 189 39.23 38.37 -8.91
N LEU A 190 38.70 37.20 -8.53
CA LEU A 190 37.58 36.57 -9.22
C LEU A 190 36.45 37.60 -9.25
N LYS A 191 35.75 37.71 -10.37
CA LYS A 191 34.61 38.64 -10.43
C LYS A 191 33.59 38.21 -9.37
N PRO A 192 32.87 39.13 -8.70
CA PRO A 192 31.88 38.78 -7.68
C PRO A 192 30.87 37.70 -8.14
N ALA A 193 30.50 37.70 -9.43
CA ALA A 193 29.63 36.67 -10.03
C ALA A 193 30.27 35.27 -10.16
N GLU A 194 31.60 35.16 -10.27
CA GLU A 194 32.32 33.88 -10.25
C GLU A 194 32.45 33.35 -8.82
N ILE A 195 32.70 34.25 -7.86
CA ILE A 195 32.72 33.94 -6.42
C ILE A 195 31.34 33.43 -5.98
N ALA A 196 30.27 34.15 -6.32
CA ALA A 196 28.90 33.76 -6.00
C ALA A 196 28.52 32.38 -6.57
N ARG A 197 28.90 32.09 -7.83
CA ARG A 197 28.67 30.76 -8.44
C ARG A 197 29.45 29.64 -7.75
N ALA A 198 30.70 29.91 -7.34
CA ALA A 198 31.51 28.93 -6.63
C ALA A 198 30.92 28.63 -5.24
N ILE A 199 30.51 29.66 -4.51
CA ILE A 199 29.82 29.53 -3.22
C ILE A 199 28.54 28.70 -3.37
N ALA A 200 27.67 29.05 -4.32
CA ALA A 200 26.39 28.36 -4.51
C ALA A 200 26.58 26.87 -4.77
N LYS A 201 27.58 26.50 -5.58
CA LYS A 201 27.93 25.10 -5.84
C LYS A 201 28.41 24.38 -4.58
N GLU A 202 29.28 25.02 -3.78
CA GLU A 202 29.78 24.43 -2.55
C GLU A 202 28.66 24.25 -1.51
N MET A 203 27.73 25.19 -1.41
CA MET A 203 26.52 25.09 -0.59
C MET A 203 25.62 23.93 -1.03
N GLU A 204 25.36 23.79 -2.33
CA GLU A 204 24.59 22.66 -2.89
C GLU A 204 25.26 21.31 -2.57
N ASP A 205 26.59 21.23 -2.70
CA ASP A 205 27.32 20.02 -2.33
C ASP A 205 27.20 19.71 -0.81
N ILE A 206 27.24 20.72 0.06
CA ILE A 206 27.09 20.57 1.52
C ILE A 206 25.71 19.99 1.86
N GLU A 207 24.66 20.51 1.22
CA GLU A 207 23.28 20.03 1.38
C GLU A 207 23.12 18.60 0.88
N GLN A 208 23.63 18.28 -0.32
CA GLN A 208 23.59 16.93 -0.88
C GLN A 208 24.34 15.93 0.00
N MET A 209 25.48 16.33 0.58
CA MET A 209 26.24 15.49 1.51
C MET A 209 25.42 15.18 2.78
N LEU A 210 24.73 16.18 3.32
CA LEU A 210 23.88 16.00 4.50
C LEU A 210 22.69 15.08 4.19
N ALA A 211 22.03 15.28 3.04
CA ALA A 211 20.91 14.45 2.59
C ALA A 211 21.29 12.98 2.37
N ARG A 212 22.52 12.70 1.94
CA ARG A 212 23.06 11.33 1.79
C ARG A 212 23.52 10.69 3.11
N GLY A 213 23.39 11.40 4.23
CA GLY A 213 23.79 10.93 5.56
C GLY A 213 25.27 11.12 5.90
N SER A 214 26.04 11.84 5.07
CA SER A 214 27.47 12.12 5.30
C SER A 214 27.67 13.40 6.14
N ALA A 215 27.08 13.44 7.34
CA ALA A 215 27.04 14.64 8.19
C ALA A 215 28.43 15.19 8.55
N GLU A 216 29.40 14.33 8.85
CA GLU A 216 30.76 14.76 9.20
C GLU A 216 31.47 15.45 8.03
N GLN A 217 31.29 14.95 6.80
CA GLN A 217 31.89 15.55 5.61
C GLN A 217 31.22 16.88 5.25
N SER A 218 29.89 16.94 5.40
CA SER A 218 29.11 18.17 5.25
C SER A 218 29.58 19.25 6.22
N CYS A 219 29.74 18.90 7.51
CA CYS A 219 30.25 19.81 8.55
C CYS A 219 31.64 20.35 8.20
N ARG A 220 32.60 19.48 7.89
CA ARG A 220 33.97 19.90 7.51
C ARG A 220 34.00 20.81 6.29
N LYS A 221 33.15 20.52 5.30
CA LYS A 221 33.07 21.31 4.07
C LYS A 221 32.45 22.68 4.33
N ALA A 222 31.41 22.74 5.16
CA ALA A 222 30.78 23.98 5.61
C ALA A 222 31.75 24.86 6.43
N GLU A 223 32.50 24.28 7.38
CA GLU A 223 33.53 24.99 8.15
C GLU A 223 34.64 25.57 7.25
N HIS A 224 35.08 24.80 6.25
CA HIS A 224 36.09 25.25 5.29
C HIS A 224 35.57 26.40 4.42
N LEU A 225 34.32 26.32 3.96
CA LEU A 225 33.68 27.39 3.19
C LEU A 225 33.48 28.65 4.05
N LEU A 226 33.04 28.49 5.29
CA LEU A 226 32.88 29.58 6.26
C LEU A 226 34.20 30.32 6.49
N LYS A 227 35.31 29.60 6.64
CA LYS A 227 36.65 30.19 6.76
C LYS A 227 37.05 31.00 5.53
N LYS A 228 36.69 30.56 4.33
CA LYS A 228 36.95 31.30 3.08
C LYS A 228 36.13 32.59 3.01
N ILE A 229 34.83 32.51 3.29
CA ILE A 229 33.92 33.67 3.19
C ILE A 229 34.27 34.74 4.22
N ARG A 230 34.68 34.36 5.43
CA ARG A 230 35.17 35.31 6.43
C ARG A 230 36.37 36.13 5.94
N ALA A 231 37.22 35.55 5.09
CA ALA A 231 38.40 36.21 4.53
C ALA A 231 38.08 37.15 3.35
N TRP A 232 36.88 37.11 2.78
CA TRP A 232 36.46 38.01 1.69
C TRP A 232 35.84 39.30 2.22
N SER A 233 35.90 40.38 1.43
CA SER A 233 35.23 41.65 1.78
C SER A 233 33.75 41.63 1.40
N GLU A 234 32.95 42.55 1.95
CA GLU A 234 31.53 42.71 1.58
C GLU A 234 31.36 43.07 0.09
N ASP A 235 32.32 43.78 -0.50
CA ASP A 235 32.34 44.10 -1.94
C ASP A 235 32.51 42.85 -2.81
N ASP A 236 33.23 41.84 -2.30
CA ASP A 236 33.45 40.57 -3.01
C ASP A 236 32.21 39.64 -2.88
N VAL A 237 31.47 39.74 -1.77
CA VAL A 237 30.27 38.94 -1.46
C VAL A 237 29.19 39.83 -0.84
N PRO A 238 28.26 40.40 -1.64
CA PRO A 238 27.25 41.34 -1.15
C PRO A 238 26.32 40.82 -0.05
N ASN A 239 26.09 39.49 0.03
CA ASN A 239 25.26 38.84 1.07
C ASN A 239 26.12 38.07 2.07
N LYS A 240 27.31 38.58 2.39
CA LYS A 240 28.32 37.88 3.21
C LYS A 240 27.76 37.35 4.53
N TYR A 241 27.03 38.18 5.28
CA TYR A 241 26.55 37.82 6.62
C TYR A 241 25.38 36.85 6.59
N GLU A 242 24.48 36.97 5.61
CA GLU A 242 23.43 35.98 5.36
C GLU A 242 24.04 34.60 5.08
N LEU A 243 25.09 34.56 4.26
CA LEU A 243 25.80 33.33 3.92
C LEU A 243 26.57 32.75 5.12
N ILE A 244 27.15 33.60 5.97
CA ILE A 244 27.80 33.17 7.22
C ILE A 244 26.76 32.54 8.17
N GLY A 245 25.60 33.16 8.35
CA GLY A 245 24.50 32.60 9.14
C GLY A 245 24.01 31.26 8.59
N ASN A 246 23.76 31.18 7.28
CA ASN A 246 23.36 29.93 6.62
C ASN A 246 24.40 28.81 6.83
N LEU A 247 25.69 29.11 6.75
CA LEU A 247 26.75 28.13 6.99
C LEU A 247 26.78 27.64 8.42
N HIS A 248 26.64 28.53 9.40
CA HIS A 248 26.50 28.17 10.80
C HIS A 248 25.28 27.28 11.04
N SER A 249 24.17 27.55 10.36
CA SER A 249 22.98 26.69 10.40
C SER A 249 23.22 25.31 9.78
N HIS A 250 23.94 25.20 8.67
CA HIS A 250 24.30 23.89 8.09
C HIS A 250 25.25 23.11 9.00
N ILE A 251 26.22 23.79 9.62
CA ILE A 251 27.11 23.19 10.61
C ILE A 251 26.29 22.67 11.79
N GLY A 252 25.38 23.48 12.33
CA GLY A 252 24.48 23.08 13.42
C GLY A 252 23.62 21.86 13.05
N ASN A 253 23.02 21.85 11.85
CA ASN A 253 22.22 20.72 11.36
C ASN A 253 23.06 19.44 11.18
N ALA A 254 24.29 19.57 10.68
CA ALA A 254 25.22 18.44 10.58
C ALA A 254 25.61 17.91 11.97
N GLN A 255 25.89 18.80 12.93
CA GLN A 255 26.18 18.45 14.33
C GLN A 255 24.99 17.77 15.01
N LEU A 256 23.76 18.25 14.78
CA LEU A 256 22.53 17.59 15.21
C LEU A 256 22.41 16.17 14.66
N ALA A 257 22.71 15.97 13.37
CA ALA A 257 22.70 14.65 12.74
C ALA A 257 23.79 13.71 13.31
N MET A 258 24.92 14.27 13.76
CA MET A 258 25.98 13.54 14.47
C MET A 258 25.68 13.32 15.97
N GLY A 259 24.61 13.91 16.50
CA GLY A 259 24.22 13.83 17.91
C GLY A 259 25.01 14.73 18.86
N GLN A 260 25.74 15.73 18.34
CA GLN A 260 26.52 16.70 19.11
C GLN A 260 25.65 17.91 19.46
N MET A 261 24.81 17.77 20.49
CA MET A 261 23.74 18.72 20.78
C MET A 261 24.25 20.10 21.24
N GLU A 262 25.27 20.13 22.09
CA GLU A 262 25.84 21.38 22.62
C GLU A 262 26.58 22.17 21.53
N ALA A 263 27.32 21.47 20.65
CA ALA A 263 27.97 22.09 19.51
C ALA A 263 26.95 22.64 18.51
N ALA A 264 25.87 21.89 18.25
CA ALA A 264 24.78 22.34 17.41
C ALA A 264 24.09 23.59 17.95
N LEU A 265 23.81 23.62 19.26
CA LEU A 265 23.24 24.80 19.92
C LEU A 265 24.13 26.02 19.71
N HIS A 266 25.43 25.87 19.97
CA HIS A 266 26.39 26.96 19.79
C HIS A 266 26.43 27.46 18.33
N SER A 267 26.44 26.55 17.35
CA SER A 267 26.43 26.92 15.93
C SER A 267 25.16 27.67 15.54
N HIS A 268 23.98 27.26 16.05
CA HIS A 268 22.74 27.99 15.80
C HIS A 268 22.64 29.32 16.57
N GLU A 269 23.26 29.45 17.75
CA GLU A 269 23.41 30.73 18.46
C GLU A 269 24.29 31.71 17.68
N MET A 270 25.37 31.24 17.05
CA MET A 270 26.22 32.07 16.18
C MET A 270 25.47 32.55 14.93
N ASP A 271 24.57 31.73 14.39
CA ASP A 271 23.67 32.12 13.31
C ASP A 271 22.66 33.19 13.77
N LEU A 272 22.04 33.01 14.95
CA LEU A 272 21.13 33.99 15.54
C LEU A 272 21.82 35.33 15.83
N GLU A 273 23.01 35.31 16.42
CA GLU A 273 23.82 36.51 16.71
C GLU A 273 24.14 37.25 15.41
N CYS A 274 24.67 36.54 14.40
CA CYS A 274 24.97 37.11 13.09
C CYS A 274 23.72 37.71 12.44
N ALA A 275 22.57 37.03 12.52
CA ALA A 275 21.31 37.51 11.96
C ALA A 275 20.79 38.77 12.66
N ARG A 276 20.86 38.83 14.00
CA ARG A 276 20.44 40.00 14.79
C ARG A 276 21.34 41.21 14.56
N GLU A 277 22.66 41.03 14.58
CA GLU A 277 23.63 42.11 14.34
C GLU A 277 23.42 42.80 12.98
N HIS A 278 22.98 42.03 11.98
CA HIS A 278 22.82 42.50 10.60
C HIS A 278 21.35 42.70 10.20
N SER A 279 20.43 42.68 11.18
CA SER A 279 18.99 42.93 10.98
C SER A 279 18.35 42.04 9.89
N LEU A 280 18.74 40.77 9.84
CA LEU A 280 18.25 39.78 8.86
C LEU A 280 17.05 39.00 9.43
N THR A 281 15.84 39.52 9.25
CA THR A 281 14.61 38.96 9.86
C THR A 281 14.36 37.48 9.53
N ASP A 282 14.52 37.07 8.27
CA ASP A 282 14.31 35.67 7.86
C ASP A 282 15.35 34.73 8.48
N SER A 283 16.60 35.18 8.59
CA SER A 283 17.67 34.44 9.26
C SER A 283 17.44 34.35 10.77
N VAL A 284 16.90 35.39 11.41
CA VAL A 284 16.50 35.34 12.83
C VAL A 284 15.41 34.29 13.03
N SER A 285 14.38 34.28 12.17
CA SER A 285 13.30 33.28 12.22
C SER A 285 13.85 31.85 12.09
N ARG A 286 14.74 31.61 11.11
CA ARG A 286 15.41 30.31 10.89
C ARG A 286 16.30 29.88 12.05
N ALA A 287 17.03 30.82 12.66
CA ALA A 287 17.91 30.50 13.78
C ALA A 287 17.12 30.14 15.05
N LEU A 288 16.09 30.92 15.39
CA LEU A 288 15.18 30.63 16.51
C LEU A 288 14.51 29.26 16.37
N ASP A 289 14.08 28.92 15.16
CA ASP A 289 13.52 27.60 14.84
C ASP A 289 14.47 26.45 15.23
N ASN A 290 15.69 26.49 14.69
CA ASN A 290 16.69 25.46 14.93
C ASN A 290 17.12 25.38 16.40
N ILE A 291 17.24 26.53 17.08
CA ILE A 291 17.56 26.56 18.52
C ILE A 291 16.45 25.90 19.34
N GLY A 292 15.18 26.23 19.06
CA GLY A 292 14.04 25.60 19.74
C GLY A 292 14.02 24.09 19.53
N HIS A 293 14.33 23.63 18.33
CA HIS A 293 14.50 22.22 18.02
C HIS A 293 15.63 21.54 18.81
N VAL A 294 16.78 22.21 18.99
CA VAL A 294 17.89 21.67 19.81
C VAL A 294 17.46 21.55 21.27
N TYR A 295 16.82 22.58 21.82
CA TYR A 295 16.31 22.54 23.20
C TYR A 295 15.26 21.45 23.42
N ALA A 296 14.34 21.26 22.47
CA ALA A 296 13.35 20.18 22.53
C ALA A 296 14.01 18.80 22.51
N ARG A 297 15.05 18.58 21.68
CA ARG A 297 15.82 17.32 21.65
C ARG A 297 16.62 17.07 22.93
N LEU A 298 17.07 18.12 23.59
CA LEU A 298 17.74 18.05 24.89
C LEU A 298 16.77 17.83 26.07
N GLY A 299 15.45 17.81 25.81
CA GLY A 299 14.41 17.73 26.86
C GLY A 299 14.24 19.02 27.66
N LYS A 300 14.83 20.13 27.20
CA LYS A 300 14.75 21.47 27.82
C LYS A 300 13.53 22.22 27.29
N PHE A 301 12.34 21.63 27.51
CA PHE A 301 11.09 22.08 26.88
C PHE A 301 10.72 23.53 27.19
N GLN A 302 10.96 24.01 28.42
CA GLN A 302 10.67 25.42 28.76
C GLN A 302 11.54 26.41 27.98
N GLN A 303 12.80 26.05 27.69
CA GLN A 303 13.70 26.89 26.89
C GLN A 303 13.28 26.85 25.41
N ALA A 304 12.86 25.68 24.90
CA ALA A 304 12.32 25.56 23.55
C ALA A 304 11.07 26.43 23.35
N ILE A 305 10.14 26.42 24.32
CA ILE A 305 8.94 27.26 24.33
C ILE A 305 9.33 28.74 24.29
N SER A 306 10.21 29.19 25.18
CA SER A 306 10.62 30.60 25.23
C SER A 306 11.23 31.08 23.91
N ILE A 307 12.01 30.24 23.23
CA ILE A 307 12.63 30.57 21.94
C ILE A 307 11.57 30.60 20.83
N TRP A 308 10.65 29.65 20.81
CA TRP A 308 9.59 29.59 19.81
C TRP A 308 8.51 30.66 20.01
N GLU A 309 8.23 31.08 21.24
CA GLU A 309 7.38 32.23 21.55
C GLU A 309 7.99 33.54 21.01
N GLU A 310 9.32 33.69 21.07
CA GLU A 310 10.03 34.80 20.43
C GLU A 310 9.86 34.79 18.90
N LYS A 311 9.73 33.60 18.28
CA LYS A 311 9.54 33.42 16.83
C LYS A 311 8.11 33.74 16.36
N ILE A 312 7.08 33.59 17.20
CA ILE A 312 5.65 33.80 16.82
C ILE A 312 5.40 35.08 16.00
N PRO A 313 5.86 36.28 16.41
CA PRO A 313 5.60 37.51 15.65
C PRO A 313 6.33 37.58 14.30
N LEU A 314 7.30 36.70 14.05
CA LEU A 314 8.05 36.63 12.80
C LEU A 314 7.40 35.71 11.76
N ALA A 315 6.44 34.88 12.16
CA ALA A 315 5.79 33.91 11.28
C ALA A 315 4.95 34.62 10.20
N GLN A 316 5.26 34.35 8.93
CA GLN A 316 4.67 35.06 7.78
C GLN A 316 3.43 34.35 7.20
N SER A 317 3.25 33.05 7.49
CA SER A 317 2.15 32.23 6.93
C SER A 317 1.32 31.54 8.01
N SER A 318 0.05 31.26 7.71
CA SER A 318 -0.81 30.44 8.59
C SER A 318 -0.25 29.02 8.74
N LEU A 319 0.40 28.48 7.70
CA LEU A 319 1.11 27.20 7.76
C LEU A 319 2.27 27.19 8.78
N GLU A 320 3.09 28.25 8.77
CA GLU A 320 4.21 28.39 9.72
C GLU A 320 3.70 28.53 11.17
N LYS A 321 2.59 29.25 11.36
CA LYS A 321 1.90 29.33 12.66
C LYS A 321 1.33 27.98 13.11
N ALA A 322 0.73 27.21 12.19
CA ALA A 322 0.21 25.87 12.49
C ALA A 322 1.31 24.96 13.04
N TRP A 323 2.47 24.93 12.37
CA TRP A 323 3.65 24.19 12.82
C TRP A 323 4.17 24.71 14.18
N LEU A 324 4.30 26.02 14.34
CA LEU A 324 4.88 26.64 15.54
C LEU A 324 4.02 26.39 16.78
N PHE A 325 2.70 26.58 16.66
CA PHE A 325 1.76 26.28 17.73
C PHE A 325 1.74 24.79 18.08
N HIS A 326 1.85 23.90 17.08
CA HIS A 326 1.95 22.48 17.32
C HIS A 326 3.21 22.12 18.14
N GLU A 327 4.38 22.66 17.78
CA GLU A 327 5.63 22.37 18.49
C GLU A 327 5.64 22.93 19.93
N ILE A 328 5.09 24.13 20.13
CA ILE A 328 4.90 24.70 21.48
C ILE A 328 3.93 23.84 22.31
N GLY A 329 2.78 23.46 21.74
CA GLY A 329 1.79 22.62 22.42
C GLY A 329 2.34 21.23 22.76
N ARG A 330 3.19 20.65 21.91
CA ARG A 330 3.92 19.41 22.21
C ARG A 330 4.86 19.58 23.39
N CYS A 331 5.60 20.68 23.49
CA CYS A 331 6.44 20.96 24.66
C CYS A 331 5.62 21.08 25.94
N TYR A 332 4.48 21.77 25.92
CA TYR A 332 3.58 21.84 27.08
C TYR A 332 3.03 20.47 27.48
N LEU A 333 2.76 19.59 26.52
CA LEU A 333 2.32 18.22 26.78
C LEU A 333 3.40 17.38 27.49
N GLU A 334 4.66 17.54 27.10
CA GLU A 334 5.81 16.88 27.76
C GLU A 334 6.10 17.46 29.16
N LEU A 335 5.76 18.73 29.39
CA LEU A 335 5.78 19.38 30.72
C LEU A 335 4.57 19.02 31.60
N ASP A 336 3.69 18.13 31.13
CA ASP A 336 2.43 17.73 31.79
C ASP A 336 1.42 18.88 32.01
N ASN A 337 1.58 20.00 31.29
CA ASN A 337 0.62 21.09 31.24
C ASN A 337 -0.36 20.87 30.07
N ALA A 338 -1.28 19.93 30.27
CA ALA A 338 -2.17 19.47 29.21
C ALA A 338 -3.24 20.50 28.79
N GLU A 339 -3.63 21.43 29.67
CA GLU A 339 -4.61 22.48 29.33
C GLU A 339 -4.01 23.43 28.29
N VAL A 340 -2.82 23.97 28.57
CA VAL A 340 -2.11 24.86 27.63
C VAL A 340 -1.72 24.12 26.35
N ALA A 341 -1.36 22.83 26.45
CA ALA A 341 -1.10 21.99 25.27
C ALA A 341 -2.34 21.85 24.37
N GLN A 342 -3.54 21.75 24.96
CA GLN A 342 -4.79 21.69 24.21
C GLN A 342 -5.02 23.03 23.49
N ASP A 343 -4.87 24.16 24.19
CA ASP A 343 -5.09 25.50 23.61
C ASP A 343 -4.18 25.76 22.40
N TYR A 344 -2.89 25.40 22.50
CA TYR A 344 -1.96 25.51 21.38
C TYR A 344 -2.29 24.50 20.26
N GLY A 345 -2.78 23.30 20.60
CA GLY A 345 -3.28 22.35 19.61
C GLY A 345 -4.49 22.87 18.83
N GLU A 346 -5.40 23.58 19.49
CA GLU A 346 -6.56 24.20 18.87
C GLU A 346 -6.17 25.40 17.99
N GLN A 347 -5.22 26.24 18.44
CA GLN A 347 -4.66 27.32 17.62
C GLN A 347 -3.92 26.79 16.39
N SER A 348 -3.18 25.68 16.54
CA SER A 348 -2.54 24.98 15.43
C SER A 348 -3.57 24.47 14.42
N LEU A 349 -4.65 23.86 14.90
CA LEU A 349 -5.72 23.35 14.06
C LEU A 349 -6.44 24.48 13.31
N GLN A 350 -6.73 25.58 13.99
CA GLN A 350 -7.32 26.77 13.37
C GLN A 350 -6.43 27.30 12.24
N SER A 351 -5.13 27.43 12.48
CA SER A 351 -4.17 27.91 11.46
C SER A 351 -4.07 26.95 10.27
N ALA A 352 -4.19 25.64 10.51
CA ALA A 352 -4.20 24.61 9.46
C ALA A 352 -5.52 24.57 8.67
N ASP A 353 -6.65 24.87 9.32
CA ASP A 353 -7.97 24.97 8.68
C ASP A 353 -8.05 26.22 7.78
N GLU A 354 -7.44 27.34 8.18
CA GLU A 354 -7.35 28.57 7.36
C GLU A 354 -6.63 28.33 6.02
N GLU A 355 -5.56 27.54 6.03
CA GLU A 355 -4.78 27.20 4.83
C GLU A 355 -5.35 26.01 4.05
N GLY A 356 -6.20 25.19 4.69
CA GLY A 356 -6.72 23.94 4.11
C GLY A 356 -5.68 22.81 4.06
N ASP A 357 -4.62 22.87 4.89
CA ASP A 357 -3.55 21.88 4.91
C ASP A 357 -3.95 20.63 5.71
N VAL A 358 -4.23 19.53 5.01
CA VAL A 358 -4.73 18.28 5.59
C VAL A 358 -3.70 17.62 6.52
N GLU A 359 -2.40 17.79 6.28
CA GLU A 359 -1.33 17.19 7.08
C GLU A 359 -1.21 17.90 8.45
N TRP A 360 -1.19 19.22 8.47
CA TRP A 360 -1.18 20.00 9.70
C TRP A 360 -2.49 19.89 10.46
N GLN A 361 -3.61 19.81 9.75
CA GLN A 361 -4.90 19.50 10.35
C GLN A 361 -4.88 18.15 11.08
N LEU A 362 -4.23 17.12 10.50
CA LEU A 362 -4.04 15.84 11.16
C LEU A 362 -3.16 15.98 12.41
N HIS A 363 -1.99 16.60 12.28
CA HIS A 363 -1.03 16.76 13.39
C HIS A 363 -1.64 17.54 14.57
N ALA A 364 -2.30 18.66 14.29
CA ALA A 364 -2.98 19.47 15.29
C ALA A 364 -4.12 18.71 15.99
N THR A 365 -4.95 18.00 15.22
CA THR A 365 -6.05 17.19 15.78
C THR A 365 -5.51 16.09 16.71
N VAL A 366 -4.38 15.46 16.36
CA VAL A 366 -3.72 14.47 17.22
C VAL A 366 -3.20 15.10 18.50
N LEU A 367 -2.60 16.29 18.44
CA LEU A 367 -2.10 17.00 19.62
C LEU A 367 -3.23 17.36 20.58
N VAL A 368 -4.35 17.89 20.08
CA VAL A 368 -5.57 18.17 20.87
C VAL A 368 -6.07 16.89 21.54
N ALA A 369 -6.13 15.78 20.81
CA ALA A 369 -6.58 14.50 21.35
C ALA A 369 -5.64 13.97 22.44
N GLN A 370 -4.32 14.12 22.27
CA GLN A 370 -3.33 13.74 23.28
C GLN A 370 -3.44 14.58 24.56
N ALA A 371 -3.64 15.89 24.42
CA ALA A 371 -3.91 16.78 25.54
C ALA A 371 -5.19 16.37 26.29
N GLN A 372 -6.28 16.09 25.57
CA GLN A 372 -7.55 15.63 26.15
C GLN A 372 -7.43 14.28 26.90
N VAL A 373 -6.56 13.37 26.45
CA VAL A 373 -6.26 12.13 27.19
C VAL A 373 -5.57 12.43 28.52
N LYS A 374 -4.60 13.36 28.54
CA LYS A 374 -3.92 13.78 29.77
C LYS A 374 -4.89 14.47 30.75
N LEU A 375 -5.85 15.23 30.22
CA LEU A 375 -6.95 15.84 30.96
C LEU A 375 -8.06 14.86 31.36
N LYS A 376 -7.95 13.57 30.99
CA LYS A 376 -8.95 12.52 31.22
C LYS A 376 -10.32 12.79 30.57
N ASN A 377 -10.39 13.68 29.59
CA ASN A 377 -11.56 13.90 28.74
C ASN A 377 -11.59 12.88 27.59
N TYR A 378 -11.80 11.61 27.94
CA TYR A 378 -11.77 10.50 26.99
C TYR A 378 -12.81 10.60 25.86
N PRO A 379 -14.06 11.07 26.09
CA PRO A 379 -15.04 11.20 25.01
C PRO A 379 -14.58 12.15 23.90
N SER A 380 -14.05 13.31 24.26
CA SER A 380 -13.57 14.30 23.29
C SER A 380 -12.29 13.82 22.61
N ALA A 381 -11.41 13.16 23.37
CA ALA A 381 -10.19 12.58 22.82
C ALA A 381 -10.49 11.53 21.74
N ILE A 382 -11.43 10.61 22.00
CA ILE A 382 -11.84 9.57 21.04
C ILE A 382 -12.37 10.22 19.75
N LEU A 383 -13.26 11.20 19.88
CA LEU A 383 -13.81 11.92 18.73
C LEU A 383 -12.71 12.61 17.90
N ASN A 384 -11.74 13.26 18.54
CA ASN A 384 -10.64 13.89 17.82
C ASN A 384 -9.67 12.86 17.22
N PHE A 385 -9.45 11.69 17.84
CA PHE A 385 -8.71 10.59 17.20
C PHE A 385 -9.44 10.01 15.99
N GLU A 386 -10.77 9.91 16.02
CA GLU A 386 -11.57 9.50 14.86
C GLU A 386 -11.48 10.51 13.72
N ARG A 387 -11.56 11.81 14.03
CA ARG A 387 -11.37 12.90 13.05
C ARG A 387 -9.96 12.87 12.45
N ALA A 388 -8.94 12.66 13.29
CA ALA A 388 -7.57 12.49 12.83
C ALA A 388 -7.45 11.26 11.90
N LEU A 389 -8.09 10.14 12.24
CA LEU A 389 -8.07 8.94 11.40
C LEU A 389 -8.77 9.17 10.04
N GLU A 390 -9.87 9.92 10.02
CA GLU A 390 -10.55 10.31 8.78
C GLU A 390 -9.63 11.16 7.89
N LYS A 391 -8.97 12.19 8.47
CA LYS A 391 -7.97 13.01 7.76
C LYS A 391 -6.80 12.18 7.24
N ALA A 392 -6.32 11.21 8.03
CA ALA A 392 -5.24 10.31 7.61
C ALA A 392 -5.62 9.40 6.43
N ARG A 393 -6.89 9.00 6.30
CA ARG A 393 -7.39 8.20 5.17
C ARG A 393 -7.47 9.00 3.86
N LEU A 394 -7.54 10.32 3.96
CA LEU A 394 -7.56 11.23 2.80
C LEU A 394 -6.14 11.52 2.26
N MET A 395 -5.08 11.12 2.97
CA MET A 395 -3.70 11.35 2.55
C MET A 395 -3.19 10.25 1.58
N PRO A 396 -2.61 10.61 0.42
CA PRO A 396 -1.92 9.67 -0.46
C PRO A 396 -0.66 9.08 0.20
N SER A 397 -0.39 7.79 -0.03
CA SER A 397 0.71 7.02 0.58
C SER A 397 2.12 7.64 0.48
N GLU A 398 2.40 8.51 -0.49
CA GLU A 398 3.72 9.16 -0.63
C GLU A 398 3.92 10.33 0.35
N THR A 399 2.87 11.08 0.66
CA THR A 399 2.93 12.20 1.64
C THR A 399 3.20 11.67 3.04
N ALA A 400 2.54 10.56 3.42
CA ALA A 400 2.82 9.83 4.65
C ALA A 400 4.27 9.32 4.73
N GLN A 401 4.87 8.90 3.60
CA GLN A 401 6.29 8.51 3.59
C GLN A 401 7.22 9.72 3.73
N ASN A 402 6.91 10.85 3.11
CA ASN A 402 7.74 12.05 3.15
C ASN A 402 7.65 12.81 4.50
N GLY A 403 6.47 12.91 5.11
CA GLY A 403 6.31 13.45 6.48
C GLY A 403 6.99 12.59 7.54
N ILE A 404 7.06 11.27 7.32
CA ILE A 404 7.84 10.33 8.15
C ILE A 404 9.35 10.48 7.91
N ILE A 405 9.80 10.80 6.69
CA ILE A 405 11.24 11.00 6.37
C ILE A 405 11.74 12.35 6.89
N ALA A 406 10.94 13.42 6.81
CA ALA A 406 11.26 14.73 7.39
C ALA A 406 11.32 14.66 8.93
N ASN A 407 10.42 13.91 9.57
CA ASN A 407 10.40 13.73 11.03
C ASN A 407 11.33 12.61 11.55
N ARG A 408 11.90 11.77 10.67
CA ARG A 408 12.89 10.74 11.06
C ARG A 408 14.20 11.32 11.57
N GLY A 409 14.52 12.57 11.23
CA GLY A 409 15.65 13.31 11.81
C GLY A 409 15.48 13.63 13.30
N PHE A 410 14.24 13.62 13.83
CA PHE A 410 13.90 14.05 15.18
C PHE A 410 13.59 12.92 16.17
N SER A 411 13.51 11.67 15.71
CA SER A 411 12.89 10.59 16.50
C SER A 411 13.86 9.65 17.23
N LYS A 412 15.18 9.90 17.27
CA LYS A 412 16.12 8.91 17.82
C LYS A 412 16.40 8.98 19.32
N LYS A 413 16.05 10.06 20.05
CA LYS A 413 16.32 10.14 21.52
C LYS A 413 15.33 10.91 22.40
N SER A 414 14.11 11.19 21.95
CA SER A 414 13.00 11.54 22.85
C SER A 414 12.04 10.34 22.98
N HIS A 415 11.54 10.11 24.18
CA HIS A 415 11.00 8.84 24.64
C HIS A 415 9.71 8.36 23.91
N PRO A 416 9.43 7.04 23.98
CA PRO A 416 8.52 6.27 23.12
C PRO A 416 7.04 6.40 23.52
N PHE A 417 6.52 7.63 23.57
CA PHE A 417 5.13 7.88 23.96
C PHE A 417 4.16 7.85 22.77
N LEU A 418 4.61 8.24 21.57
CA LEU A 418 3.82 8.16 20.33
C LEU A 418 3.58 6.72 19.83
N PRO A 419 4.56 5.78 19.87
CA PRO A 419 4.32 4.39 19.52
C PRO A 419 3.59 3.59 20.60
N LYS A 420 3.38 4.14 21.80
CA LYS A 420 2.68 3.46 22.90
C LYS A 420 1.26 3.97 23.11
N ILE A 421 0.94 5.22 22.77
CA ILE A 421 -0.43 5.74 22.85
C ILE A 421 -1.24 5.36 21.60
N PHE A 422 -0.66 5.46 20.40
CA PHE A 422 -1.31 4.89 19.20
C PHE A 422 -1.42 3.36 19.29
N ARG A 423 -0.49 2.69 19.99
CA ARG A 423 -0.54 1.25 20.26
C ARG A 423 -1.37 0.88 21.49
N LYS A 424 -1.61 1.77 22.46
CA LYS A 424 -2.47 1.56 23.64
C LYS A 424 -3.94 1.94 23.43
N MET A 425 -4.24 2.96 22.64
CA MET A 425 -5.64 3.28 22.29
C MET A 425 -6.18 2.35 21.19
N SER A 426 -5.31 1.87 20.30
CA SER A 426 -5.62 0.71 19.45
C SER A 426 -5.81 -0.60 20.26
N THR A 427 -5.27 -0.69 21.49
CA THR A 427 -5.36 -1.90 22.35
C THR A 427 -6.19 -1.73 23.63
N GLN A 428 -6.93 -0.62 23.80
CA GLN A 428 -7.94 -0.52 24.87
C GLN A 428 -9.37 -0.79 24.39
N SER A 429 -9.51 -1.49 23.25
CA SER A 429 -10.62 -2.43 23.02
C SER A 429 -10.16 -3.90 22.89
N ALA A 430 -8.87 -4.20 23.04
CA ALA A 430 -8.39 -5.57 23.03
C ALA A 430 -7.05 -5.69 23.76
N LYS A 431 -7.02 -6.44 24.87
CA LYS A 431 -5.86 -7.30 25.16
C LYS A 431 -5.40 -7.85 23.81
N GLU A 432 -4.15 -7.60 23.37
CA GLU A 432 -3.64 -8.25 22.16
C GLU A 432 -3.98 -9.73 22.29
N ARG A 433 -4.94 -10.18 21.48
CA ARG A 433 -5.42 -11.55 21.56
C ARG A 433 -4.23 -12.39 21.15
N PRO A 434 -3.91 -13.48 21.86
CA PRO A 434 -2.82 -14.38 21.47
C PRO A 434 -2.93 -14.71 19.98
N GLU A 435 -1.81 -14.87 19.26
CA GLU A 435 -1.82 -15.14 17.81
C GLU A 435 -2.77 -16.30 17.42
N SER A 436 -2.98 -17.24 18.34
CA SER A 436 -3.94 -18.34 18.21
C SER A 436 -5.41 -17.93 18.07
N LEU A 437 -5.75 -16.65 18.28
CA LEU A 437 -7.09 -16.06 18.20
C LEU A 437 -7.20 -15.00 17.08
N HIS A 438 -6.21 -14.90 16.19
CA HIS A 438 -6.33 -14.03 15.02
C HIS A 438 -7.23 -14.64 13.95
N PHE A 439 -8.44 -14.10 13.83
CA PHE A 439 -9.45 -14.50 12.86
C PHE A 439 -10.14 -13.26 12.29
N PRO A 440 -10.46 -13.24 10.97
CA PRO A 440 -11.20 -12.12 10.39
C PRO A 440 -12.50 -11.82 11.14
N PHE A 441 -13.22 -12.86 11.56
CA PHE A 441 -14.47 -12.74 12.33
C PHE A 441 -14.29 -12.27 13.79
N LEU A 442 -13.06 -12.02 14.25
CA LEU A 442 -12.77 -11.44 15.57
C LEU A 442 -12.10 -10.07 15.47
N ASP A 443 -11.29 -9.86 14.43
CA ASP A 443 -10.39 -8.71 14.31
C ASP A 443 -10.84 -7.66 13.28
N ASP A 444 -11.57 -8.05 12.22
CA ASP A 444 -12.04 -7.14 11.18
C ASP A 444 -13.46 -6.62 11.45
N GLU A 445 -13.58 -5.32 11.73
CA GLU A 445 -14.87 -4.66 12.06
C GLU A 445 -15.92 -4.82 10.97
N ASP A 446 -15.54 -4.78 9.70
CA ASP A 446 -16.48 -4.93 8.58
C ASP A 446 -17.02 -6.36 8.51
N THR A 447 -16.15 -7.35 8.73
CA THR A 447 -16.54 -8.75 8.87
C THR A 447 -17.50 -8.92 10.04
N ILE A 448 -17.20 -8.32 11.19
CA ILE A 448 -18.00 -8.45 12.42
C ILE A 448 -19.37 -7.79 12.27
N SER A 449 -19.42 -6.60 11.68
CA SER A 449 -20.69 -5.94 11.33
C SER A 449 -21.52 -6.82 10.39
N THR A 450 -20.89 -7.39 9.36
CA THR A 450 -21.57 -8.27 8.41
C THR A 450 -22.10 -9.55 9.07
N LEU A 451 -21.35 -10.13 10.01
CA LEU A 451 -21.75 -11.32 10.76
C LEU A 451 -22.86 -11.04 11.78
N LYS A 452 -22.89 -9.86 12.41
CA LYS A 452 -24.02 -9.45 13.27
C LYS A 452 -25.34 -9.33 12.53
N GLU A 453 -25.29 -8.97 11.25
CA GLU A 453 -26.46 -8.90 10.36
C GLU A 453 -26.76 -10.23 9.62
N SER A 454 -26.00 -11.27 9.91
CA SER A 454 -26.07 -12.56 9.24
C SER A 454 -26.39 -13.66 10.24
N LYS A 455 -27.40 -14.49 9.95
CA LYS A 455 -27.58 -15.77 10.66
C LYS A 455 -26.38 -16.66 10.40
N THR A 456 -25.50 -16.78 11.38
CA THR A 456 -24.21 -17.46 11.29
C THR A 456 -24.12 -18.51 12.39
N PHE A 457 -23.72 -19.71 12.00
CA PHE A 457 -23.55 -20.84 12.88
C PHE A 457 -22.08 -21.29 12.84
N PHE A 458 -21.34 -20.94 13.90
CA PHE A 458 -19.98 -21.39 14.10
C PHE A 458 -19.95 -22.81 14.65
N ILE A 459 -19.28 -23.69 13.92
CA ILE A 459 -18.96 -25.04 14.38
C ILE A 459 -17.48 -25.07 14.73
N LEU A 460 -17.18 -25.12 16.04
CA LEU A 460 -15.80 -25.22 16.48
C LEU A 460 -15.30 -26.65 16.34
N ARG A 461 -14.08 -26.84 15.84
CA ARG A 461 -13.53 -28.19 15.60
C ARG A 461 -12.11 -28.31 16.15
N GLY A 462 -11.80 -29.47 16.71
CA GLY A 462 -10.47 -29.76 17.27
C GLY A 462 -10.51 -30.68 18.48
N LEU A 463 -9.36 -31.24 18.84
CA LEU A 463 -9.25 -32.20 19.94
C LEU A 463 -9.59 -31.58 21.32
N PRO A 464 -10.04 -32.38 22.30
CA PRO A 464 -10.18 -31.90 23.68
C PRO A 464 -8.89 -31.26 24.20
N GLY A 465 -8.97 -30.06 24.78
CA GLY A 465 -7.80 -29.28 25.24
C GLY A 465 -7.12 -28.40 24.18
N SER A 466 -7.60 -28.39 22.92
CA SER A 466 -7.00 -27.61 21.83
C SER A 466 -7.29 -26.10 21.87
N GLY A 467 -8.05 -25.62 22.86
CA GLY A 467 -8.41 -24.19 22.99
C GLY A 467 -9.74 -23.79 22.31
N LYS A 468 -10.61 -24.75 21.95
CA LYS A 468 -11.93 -24.45 21.36
C LYS A 468 -12.79 -23.58 22.27
N SER A 469 -12.94 -23.92 23.54
CA SER A 469 -13.73 -23.12 24.49
C SER A 469 -13.17 -21.72 24.69
N THR A 470 -11.85 -21.55 24.61
CA THR A 470 -11.21 -20.22 24.59
C THR A 470 -11.61 -19.42 23.35
N LEU A 471 -11.63 -20.05 22.17
CA LEU A 471 -12.11 -19.43 20.94
C LEU A 471 -13.61 -19.13 20.99
N ALA A 472 -14.42 -20.03 21.56
CA ALA A 472 -15.85 -19.85 21.76
C ALA A 472 -16.13 -18.61 22.61
N GLN A 473 -15.39 -18.46 23.72
CA GLN A 473 -15.50 -17.30 24.59
C GLN A 473 -15.06 -16.02 23.89
N ALA A 474 -13.98 -16.06 23.10
CA ALA A 474 -13.53 -14.91 22.33
C ALA A 474 -14.59 -14.44 21.30
N ILE A 475 -15.29 -15.38 20.65
CA ILE A 475 -16.43 -15.06 19.78
C ILE A 475 -17.56 -14.46 20.64
N HIS A 476 -17.95 -15.09 21.74
CA HIS A 476 -18.99 -14.56 22.62
C HIS A 476 -18.71 -13.12 23.07
N ASP A 477 -17.51 -12.84 23.58
CA ASP A 477 -17.13 -11.53 24.07
C ASP A 477 -17.16 -10.47 22.96
N ARG A 478 -16.88 -10.89 21.71
CA ARG A 478 -16.86 -9.99 20.57
C ARG A 478 -18.26 -9.60 20.09
N TYR A 479 -19.17 -10.56 20.08
CA TYR A 479 -20.53 -10.40 19.54
C TYR A 479 -21.58 -10.07 20.62
N LYS A 480 -21.23 -10.30 21.91
CA LYS A 480 -22.06 -10.03 23.09
C LYS A 480 -23.48 -10.58 22.91
N ASP A 481 -24.49 -9.74 23.07
CA ASP A 481 -25.91 -10.12 23.03
C ASP A 481 -26.36 -10.68 21.68
N ALA A 482 -25.60 -10.43 20.60
CA ALA A 482 -25.86 -11.01 19.29
C ALA A 482 -25.36 -12.47 19.16
N CYS A 483 -24.70 -13.01 20.19
CA CYS A 483 -24.11 -14.34 20.18
C CYS A 483 -24.62 -15.23 21.32
N LYS A 484 -24.85 -16.50 21.00
CA LYS A 484 -25.04 -17.57 21.99
C LYS A 484 -24.04 -18.70 21.78
N VAL A 485 -23.32 -19.03 22.85
CA VAL A 485 -22.45 -20.21 22.91
C VAL A 485 -23.19 -21.38 23.56
N ILE A 486 -23.12 -22.53 22.91
CA ILE A 486 -23.56 -23.83 23.43
C ILE A 486 -22.31 -24.69 23.53
N SER A 487 -21.84 -24.94 24.75
CA SER A 487 -20.74 -25.89 24.99
C SER A 487 -21.31 -27.24 25.35
N VAL A 488 -20.94 -28.26 24.57
CA VAL A 488 -21.40 -29.64 24.74
C VAL A 488 -20.92 -30.22 26.07
N ASP A 489 -19.81 -29.72 26.60
CA ASP A 489 -19.28 -30.10 27.91
C ASP A 489 -20.27 -29.81 29.07
N HIS A 490 -21.13 -28.78 28.95
CA HIS A 490 -22.17 -28.49 29.94
C HIS A 490 -23.25 -29.57 30.04
N TYR A 491 -23.42 -30.37 28.98
CA TYR A 491 -24.35 -31.50 28.91
C TYR A 491 -23.70 -32.81 29.37
N LYS A 492 -22.42 -32.74 29.81
CA LYS A 492 -21.62 -33.87 30.30
C LYS A 492 -21.39 -34.98 29.25
N ILE A 493 -21.38 -34.61 27.97
CA ILE A 493 -21.13 -35.55 26.87
C ILE A 493 -19.62 -35.70 26.68
N THR A 494 -19.10 -36.91 26.93
CA THR A 494 -17.66 -37.20 26.78
C THR A 494 -17.28 -37.45 25.31
N PRO A 495 -16.24 -36.79 24.78
CA PRO A 495 -15.81 -36.91 23.39
C PRO A 495 -14.98 -38.19 23.17
N LEU A 496 -15.69 -39.29 22.95
CA LEU A 496 -15.13 -40.60 22.58
C LEU A 496 -15.69 -41.00 21.22
N ILE A 497 -14.94 -41.82 20.47
CA ILE A 497 -15.45 -42.42 19.23
C ILE A 497 -16.49 -43.46 19.61
N ARG A 498 -17.72 -43.30 19.11
CA ARG A 498 -18.83 -44.23 19.33
C ARG A 498 -19.34 -44.78 18.01
N SER A 499 -20.07 -45.89 18.08
CA SER A 499 -20.75 -46.48 16.92
C SER A 499 -22.02 -45.74 16.51
N SER A 500 -22.57 -44.91 17.40
CA SER A 500 -23.78 -44.12 17.18
C SER A 500 -23.77 -42.85 18.04
N ILE A 501 -24.51 -41.85 17.58
CA ILE A 501 -24.64 -40.55 18.27
C ILE A 501 -25.35 -40.75 19.62
N PRO A 502 -24.79 -40.26 20.74
CA PRO A 502 -25.40 -40.34 22.06
C PRO A 502 -26.78 -39.68 22.15
N GLU A 503 -27.72 -40.27 22.90
CA GLU A 503 -29.07 -39.71 23.11
C GLU A 503 -29.04 -38.34 23.81
N GLU A 504 -27.99 -38.07 24.58
CA GLU A 504 -27.78 -36.81 25.29
C GLU A 504 -27.67 -35.60 24.33
N TYR A 505 -27.26 -35.83 23.07
CA TYR A 505 -27.27 -34.78 22.04
C TYR A 505 -28.68 -34.28 21.69
N SER A 506 -29.75 -35.03 22.00
CA SER A 506 -31.13 -34.57 21.78
C SER A 506 -31.42 -33.25 22.50
N LYS A 507 -30.91 -33.08 23.73
CA LYS A 507 -31.08 -31.84 24.48
C LYS A 507 -30.29 -30.68 23.89
N VAL A 508 -29.08 -30.96 23.40
CA VAL A 508 -28.25 -29.96 22.70
C VAL A 508 -28.97 -29.48 21.43
N ASP A 509 -29.57 -30.41 20.69
CA ASP A 509 -30.31 -30.11 19.46
C ASP A 509 -31.60 -29.35 19.74
N GLU A 510 -32.33 -29.68 20.81
CA GLU A 510 -33.50 -28.93 21.25
C GLU A 510 -33.16 -27.47 21.58
N ASP A 511 -32.10 -27.24 22.37
CA ASP A 511 -31.63 -25.90 22.72
C ASP A 511 -31.14 -25.14 21.48
N LEU A 512 -30.36 -25.80 20.62
CA LEU A 512 -29.89 -25.23 19.36
C LEU A 512 -31.06 -24.80 18.46
N VAL A 513 -32.09 -25.64 18.37
CA VAL A 513 -33.32 -25.35 17.62
C VAL A 513 -34.08 -24.18 18.23
N ASP A 514 -34.14 -24.07 19.56
CA ASP A 514 -34.77 -22.91 20.23
C ASP A 514 -34.06 -21.60 19.87
N TYR A 515 -32.73 -21.55 19.97
CA TYR A 515 -31.96 -20.37 19.56
C TYR A 515 -32.10 -20.06 18.07
N CYS A 516 -32.16 -21.09 17.22
CA CYS A 516 -32.45 -20.92 15.80
C CYS A 516 -33.81 -20.25 15.56
N LYS A 517 -34.86 -20.69 16.27
CA LYS A 517 -36.22 -20.14 16.20
C LYS A 517 -36.30 -18.70 16.70
N ARG A 518 -35.48 -18.35 17.69
CA ARG A 518 -35.34 -16.99 18.23
C ARG A 518 -34.53 -16.04 17.34
N GLU A 519 -34.04 -16.53 16.19
CA GLU A 519 -33.26 -15.77 15.21
C GLU A 519 -31.98 -15.12 15.78
N ILE A 520 -31.30 -15.78 16.73
CA ILE A 520 -30.00 -15.29 17.24
C ILE A 520 -29.01 -15.15 16.08
N SER A 521 -28.38 -13.99 15.92
CA SER A 521 -27.48 -13.75 14.79
C SER A 521 -26.30 -14.72 14.74
N VAL A 522 -25.62 -14.94 15.86
CA VAL A 522 -24.41 -15.77 15.93
C VAL A 522 -24.60 -16.90 16.92
N ILE A 523 -24.65 -18.14 16.45
CA ILE A 523 -24.66 -19.32 17.30
C ILE A 523 -23.30 -19.99 17.23
N VAL A 524 -22.70 -20.34 18.37
CA VAL A 524 -21.42 -21.02 18.46
C VAL A 524 -21.63 -22.35 19.16
N LEU A 525 -21.30 -23.45 18.49
CA LEU A 525 -21.29 -24.78 19.08
C LEU A 525 -19.85 -25.21 19.38
N ASP A 526 -19.53 -25.28 20.67
CA ASP A 526 -18.25 -25.73 21.19
C ASP A 526 -18.32 -27.23 21.51
N ASP A 527 -17.84 -28.04 20.56
CA ASP A 527 -17.69 -29.50 20.68
C ASP A 527 -16.45 -29.95 19.88
N THR A 528 -16.04 -31.20 20.03
CA THR A 528 -14.89 -31.80 19.32
C THR A 528 -15.18 -32.00 17.83
N HIS A 529 -16.43 -32.35 17.48
CA HIS A 529 -16.91 -32.58 16.10
C HIS A 529 -15.98 -33.48 15.24
N HIS A 530 -15.58 -34.63 15.80
CA HIS A 530 -14.78 -35.65 15.11
C HIS A 530 -15.62 -36.64 14.28
N GLU A 531 -16.93 -36.70 14.50
CA GLU A 531 -17.84 -37.63 13.82
C GLU A 531 -18.61 -36.97 12.66
N ARG A 532 -18.54 -37.59 11.47
CA ARG A 532 -19.20 -37.08 10.25
C ARG A 532 -20.72 -37.04 10.37
N GLU A 533 -21.31 -38.09 10.95
CA GLU A 533 -22.77 -38.19 11.12
C GLU A 533 -23.33 -37.02 11.95
N ARG A 534 -22.62 -36.61 12.99
CA ARG A 534 -22.99 -35.46 13.82
C ARG A 534 -22.93 -34.15 13.04
N LEU A 535 -21.88 -33.93 12.24
CA LEU A 535 -21.78 -32.75 11.38
C LEU A 535 -22.93 -32.69 10.37
N GLU A 536 -23.33 -33.82 9.78
CA GLU A 536 -24.47 -33.86 8.85
C GLU A 536 -25.79 -33.45 9.51
N GLN A 537 -26.06 -33.88 10.74
CA GLN A 537 -27.24 -33.42 11.50
C GLN A 537 -27.21 -31.90 11.75
N LEU A 538 -26.05 -31.35 12.09
CA LEU A 538 -25.89 -29.92 12.34
C LEU A 538 -26.10 -29.10 11.06
N PHE A 539 -25.63 -29.59 9.91
CA PHE A 539 -25.90 -28.92 8.63
C PHE A 539 -27.38 -28.96 8.27
N ASP A 540 -28.08 -30.05 8.54
CA ASP A 540 -29.52 -30.15 8.31
C ASP A 540 -30.30 -29.15 9.19
N ILE A 541 -29.88 -28.94 10.44
CA ILE A 541 -30.43 -27.90 11.32
C ILE A 541 -30.11 -26.51 10.76
N ALA A 542 -28.85 -26.25 10.42
CA ALA A 542 -28.41 -24.97 9.87
C ALA A 542 -29.19 -24.59 8.60
N ASP A 543 -29.32 -25.52 7.65
CA ASP A 543 -30.03 -25.33 6.39
C ASP A 543 -31.52 -25.08 6.62
N LYS A 544 -32.16 -25.87 7.49
CA LYS A 544 -33.57 -25.71 7.86
C LYS A 544 -33.90 -24.31 8.38
N TYR A 545 -33.02 -23.72 9.18
CA TYR A 545 -33.19 -22.37 9.74
C TYR A 545 -32.44 -21.27 9.00
N ARG A 546 -31.82 -21.60 7.86
CA ARG A 546 -31.07 -20.69 6.96
C ARG A 546 -29.88 -20.01 7.64
N TYR A 547 -29.16 -20.73 8.48
CA TYR A 547 -27.89 -20.31 9.05
C TYR A 547 -26.73 -20.66 8.12
N LYS A 548 -25.78 -19.74 8.01
CA LYS A 548 -24.52 -19.94 7.30
C LYS A 548 -23.53 -20.62 8.22
N VAL A 549 -22.98 -21.75 7.81
CA VAL A 549 -22.00 -22.48 8.61
C VAL A 549 -20.62 -21.90 8.40
N ILE A 550 -19.88 -21.68 9.49
CA ILE A 550 -18.46 -21.32 9.46
C ILE A 550 -17.73 -22.31 10.37
N PHE A 551 -16.79 -23.05 9.80
CA PHE A 551 -15.84 -23.83 10.59
C PHE A 551 -14.77 -22.94 11.20
N ALA A 552 -14.52 -23.13 12.49
CA ALA A 552 -13.42 -22.47 13.17
C ALA A 552 -12.62 -23.48 14.00
N GLU A 553 -11.33 -23.61 13.67
CA GLU A 553 -10.39 -24.45 14.39
C GLU A 553 -9.42 -23.55 15.16
N PRO A 554 -9.13 -23.83 16.45
CA PRO A 554 -8.14 -23.08 17.20
C PRO A 554 -6.79 -23.06 16.48
N LYS A 555 -6.07 -21.94 16.51
CA LYS A 555 -4.73 -21.81 15.91
C LYS A 555 -3.59 -21.99 16.93
N THR A 556 -3.86 -22.64 18.07
CA THR A 556 -2.83 -22.89 19.10
C THR A 556 -1.77 -23.88 18.59
N PRO A 557 -0.47 -23.67 18.86
CA PRO A 557 0.60 -24.56 18.38
C PRO A 557 0.43 -26.04 18.76
N TRP A 558 -0.15 -26.32 19.92
CA TRP A 558 -0.33 -27.69 20.45
C TRP A 558 -1.66 -28.35 20.05
N ARG A 559 -2.47 -27.74 19.17
CA ARG A 559 -3.84 -28.20 18.87
C ARG A 559 -3.99 -29.65 18.38
N LEU A 560 -2.91 -30.25 17.88
CA LEU A 560 -2.83 -31.64 17.40
C LEU A 560 -1.74 -32.46 18.11
N ASP A 561 -1.17 -31.94 19.21
CA ASP A 561 -0.15 -32.61 20.02
C ASP A 561 -0.81 -33.43 21.14
N CYS A 562 -1.10 -34.71 20.87
CA CYS A 562 -1.80 -35.58 21.82
C CYS A 562 -1.13 -35.69 23.20
N PRO A 563 0.22 -35.81 23.32
CA PRO A 563 0.91 -35.72 24.61
C PRO A 563 0.58 -34.45 25.39
N GLN A 564 0.68 -33.26 24.78
CA GLN A 564 0.35 -32.01 25.49
C GLN A 564 -1.15 -31.88 25.82
N LEU A 565 -2.01 -32.40 24.95
CA LEU A 565 -3.46 -32.34 25.12
C LEU A 565 -3.96 -33.25 26.26
N LYS A 566 -3.25 -34.34 26.56
CA LYS A 566 -3.54 -35.22 27.70
C LYS A 566 -3.65 -34.42 29.01
N ASP A 567 -2.74 -33.47 29.21
CA ASP A 567 -2.68 -32.68 30.45
C ASP A 567 -3.59 -31.45 30.43
N LYS A 568 -4.14 -31.09 29.26
CA LYS A 568 -4.97 -29.90 29.05
C LYS A 568 -6.46 -30.20 28.89
N ASN A 569 -6.84 -31.47 28.71
CA ASN A 569 -8.24 -31.85 28.53
C ASN A 569 -8.92 -32.15 29.88
N GLN A 570 -10.14 -31.65 30.06
CA GLN A 570 -10.90 -31.82 31.30
C GLN A 570 -11.43 -33.25 31.53
N TRP A 571 -11.53 -34.04 30.46
CA TRP A 571 -12.07 -35.40 30.47
C TRP A 571 -11.02 -36.46 30.82
N LYS A 572 -9.77 -36.07 31.08
CA LYS A 572 -8.64 -36.94 31.44
C LYS A 572 -8.41 -38.09 30.44
N LEU A 573 -8.65 -37.83 29.16
CA LEU A 573 -8.46 -38.80 28.09
C LEU A 573 -6.99 -39.20 27.92
N SER A 574 -6.77 -40.46 27.53
CA SER A 574 -5.44 -41.00 27.25
C SER A 574 -4.88 -40.49 25.91
N VAL A 575 -3.56 -40.61 25.74
CA VAL A 575 -2.90 -40.25 24.48
C VAL A 575 -3.39 -41.13 23.33
N GLU A 576 -3.68 -42.40 23.61
CA GLU A 576 -4.21 -43.38 22.64
C GLU A 576 -5.62 -42.98 22.19
N GLU A 577 -6.48 -42.53 23.10
CA GLU A 577 -7.84 -42.06 22.78
C GLU A 577 -7.80 -40.80 21.91
N LEU A 578 -6.95 -39.83 22.25
CA LEU A 578 -6.72 -38.63 21.44
C LEU A 578 -6.17 -38.96 20.04
N LYS A 579 -5.23 -39.92 19.96
CA LYS A 579 -4.68 -40.40 18.68
C LYS A 579 -5.73 -41.06 17.80
N LYS A 580 -6.72 -41.76 18.37
CA LYS A 580 -7.81 -42.36 17.58
C LYS A 580 -8.69 -41.30 16.91
N MET A 581 -8.93 -40.16 17.57
CA MET A 581 -9.78 -39.08 17.03
C MET A 581 -9.07 -38.21 15.99
N LYS A 582 -7.75 -38.02 16.12
CA LYS A 582 -6.94 -37.11 15.29
C LYS A 582 -7.14 -37.25 13.76
N PRO A 583 -7.13 -38.45 13.14
CA PRO A 583 -7.25 -38.58 11.68
C PRO A 583 -8.56 -37.99 11.10
N SER A 584 -9.66 -38.15 11.84
CA SER A 584 -10.96 -37.61 11.44
C SER A 584 -11.01 -36.08 11.45
N LEU A 585 -10.16 -35.44 12.27
CA LEU A 585 -10.03 -33.99 12.39
C LEU A 585 -9.04 -33.43 11.36
N GLU A 586 -7.99 -34.17 11.02
CA GLU A 586 -7.01 -33.77 10.00
C GLU A 586 -7.58 -33.81 8.57
N LYS A 587 -8.57 -34.66 8.32
CA LYS A 587 -9.27 -34.68 7.04
C LYS A 587 -10.15 -33.43 6.90
N GLU A 588 -9.90 -32.62 5.89
CA GLU A 588 -10.72 -31.43 5.61
C GLU A 588 -12.14 -31.83 5.21
N PHE A 589 -13.11 -31.12 5.78
CA PHE A 589 -14.52 -31.27 5.41
C PHE A 589 -14.88 -30.22 4.38
N LEU A 590 -14.90 -30.61 3.11
CA LEU A 590 -15.17 -29.69 2.00
C LEU A 590 -16.68 -29.45 1.82
N PRO A 591 -17.10 -28.21 1.51
CA PRO A 591 -18.50 -27.89 1.25
C PRO A 591 -19.01 -28.51 -0.06
N MET A 592 -20.30 -28.36 -0.34
CA MET A 592 -20.86 -28.53 -1.69
C MET A 592 -20.24 -27.51 -2.66
N TYR A 593 -20.11 -26.26 -2.20
CA TYR A 593 -19.46 -25.17 -2.93
C TYR A 593 -18.99 -24.08 -1.97
N PHE A 594 -17.94 -23.36 -2.38
CA PHE A 594 -17.50 -22.11 -1.77
C PHE A 594 -18.18 -20.92 -2.44
N GLY A 595 -18.36 -19.83 -1.69
CA GLY A 595 -18.94 -18.62 -2.25
C GLY A 595 -19.09 -17.49 -1.24
N TRP A 596 -19.52 -16.34 -1.75
CA TRP A 596 -19.91 -15.18 -0.95
C TRP A 596 -21.41 -15.23 -0.67
N PHE A 597 -21.78 -15.41 0.59
CA PHE A 597 -23.16 -15.51 1.05
C PHE A 597 -23.61 -14.19 1.66
N LEU A 598 -24.63 -13.57 1.07
CA LEU A 598 -25.08 -12.23 1.43
C LEU A 598 -25.56 -12.16 2.90
N SER A 599 -25.53 -10.96 3.48
CA SER A 599 -26.22 -10.67 4.73
C SER A 599 -27.74 -10.70 4.53
N LYS A 600 -28.53 -10.76 5.63
CA LYS A 600 -30.00 -10.70 5.55
C LYS A 600 -30.45 -9.41 4.86
N ARG A 601 -29.91 -8.28 5.31
CA ARG A 601 -30.19 -6.95 4.77
C ARG A 601 -29.82 -6.84 3.29
N SER A 602 -28.62 -7.28 2.91
CA SER A 602 -28.19 -7.22 1.51
C SER A 602 -29.00 -8.15 0.61
N SER A 603 -29.41 -9.32 1.11
CA SER A 603 -30.32 -10.21 0.38
C SER A 603 -31.67 -9.57 0.14
N GLU A 604 -32.23 -8.86 1.14
CA GLU A 604 -33.50 -8.14 1.00
C GLU A 604 -33.41 -6.97 0.01
N ILE A 605 -32.32 -6.19 0.05
CA ILE A 605 -32.07 -5.11 -0.91
C ILE A 605 -32.05 -5.66 -2.34
N LEU A 606 -31.25 -6.70 -2.57
CA LEU A 606 -31.09 -7.28 -3.91
C LEU A 606 -32.38 -7.94 -4.41
N ARG A 607 -33.16 -8.58 -3.52
CA ARG A 607 -34.50 -9.09 -3.86
C ARG A 607 -35.41 -7.96 -4.28
N LYS A 608 -35.53 -6.88 -3.49
CA LYS A 608 -36.40 -5.74 -3.85
C LYS A 608 -36.01 -5.13 -5.20
N ALA A 609 -34.72 -4.98 -5.46
CA ALA A 609 -34.22 -4.50 -6.76
C ALA A 609 -34.59 -5.44 -7.91
N GLY A 610 -34.44 -6.76 -7.72
CA GLY A 610 -34.92 -7.76 -8.67
C GLY A 610 -36.43 -7.66 -8.95
N GLN A 611 -37.24 -7.27 -7.95
CA GLN A 611 -38.70 -7.29 -8.06
C GLN A 611 -39.14 -6.15 -8.94
N ALA A 612 -38.64 -4.97 -8.60
CA ALA A 612 -38.88 -3.76 -9.34
C ALA A 612 -38.48 -3.95 -10.79
N PHE A 613 -37.33 -4.59 -11.03
CA PHE A 613 -36.90 -4.93 -12.39
C PHE A 613 -37.89 -5.84 -13.13
N LEU A 614 -38.36 -6.93 -12.52
CA LEU A 614 -39.31 -7.86 -13.15
C LEU A 614 -40.69 -7.21 -13.39
N ASP A 615 -41.19 -6.44 -12.43
CA ASP A 615 -42.48 -5.76 -12.53
C ASP A 615 -42.46 -4.68 -13.62
N GLU A 616 -41.42 -3.85 -13.62
CA GLU A 616 -41.24 -2.80 -14.64
C GLU A 616 -41.07 -3.43 -16.03
N LEU A 617 -40.20 -4.43 -16.17
CA LEU A 617 -39.97 -5.11 -17.44
C LEU A 617 -41.25 -5.78 -17.97
N GLY A 618 -41.98 -6.51 -17.14
CA GLY A 618 -43.23 -7.16 -17.52
C GLY A 618 -44.34 -6.19 -17.94
N SER A 619 -44.29 -4.95 -17.46
CA SER A 619 -45.23 -3.90 -17.85
C SER A 619 -44.97 -3.34 -19.26
N LEU A 620 -43.72 -3.40 -19.75
CA LEU A 620 -43.30 -2.78 -21.00
C LEU A 620 -43.96 -3.39 -22.24
N LYS A 621 -44.40 -2.53 -23.17
CA LYS A 621 -44.95 -2.96 -24.46
C LYS A 621 -43.91 -3.69 -25.31
N ALA A 622 -42.65 -3.28 -25.26
CA ALA A 622 -41.55 -3.92 -25.98
C ALA A 622 -41.35 -5.36 -25.50
N PHE A 623 -41.30 -5.57 -24.18
CA PHE A 623 -41.20 -6.91 -23.60
C PHE A 623 -42.38 -7.81 -24.00
N LYS A 624 -43.61 -7.29 -23.96
CA LYS A 624 -44.81 -8.04 -24.35
C LYS A 624 -44.76 -8.58 -25.78
N LYS A 625 -44.12 -7.88 -26.72
CA LYS A 625 -43.92 -8.35 -28.11
C LYS A 625 -42.96 -9.54 -28.20
N GLU A 626 -41.96 -9.58 -27.33
CA GLU A 626 -40.94 -10.64 -27.29
C GLU A 626 -41.26 -11.74 -26.28
N SER A 627 -42.39 -11.67 -25.58
CA SER A 627 -42.84 -12.68 -24.61
C SER A 627 -43.06 -14.08 -25.23
N LYS A 628 -43.21 -14.16 -26.55
CA LYS A 628 -43.33 -15.41 -27.35
C LYS A 628 -42.21 -16.42 -27.15
N TYR A 629 -41.02 -15.98 -26.69
CA TYR A 629 -39.87 -16.87 -26.47
C TYR A 629 -39.93 -17.64 -25.15
N PHE A 630 -40.86 -17.30 -24.25
CA PHE A 630 -41.03 -17.98 -22.98
C PHE A 630 -41.96 -19.20 -23.14
N PRO A 631 -41.59 -20.39 -22.64
CA PRO A 631 -42.37 -21.64 -22.74
C PRO A 631 -43.86 -21.50 -22.45
N SER A 632 -44.25 -20.73 -21.41
CA SER A 632 -45.66 -20.53 -21.04
C SER A 632 -46.49 -19.75 -22.06
N ALA A 633 -45.86 -18.93 -22.92
CA ALA A 633 -46.53 -18.26 -24.04
C ALA A 633 -46.47 -19.06 -25.35
N ILE A 634 -45.65 -20.11 -25.40
CA ILE A 634 -45.62 -21.07 -26.53
C ILE A 634 -46.82 -22.03 -26.42
N GLU A 635 -47.24 -22.38 -25.20
CA GLU A 635 -48.38 -23.27 -24.95
C GLU A 635 -49.75 -22.57 -25.11
N ASP A 636 -49.89 -21.30 -24.72
CA ASP A 636 -51.07 -20.47 -25.02
C ASP A 636 -50.69 -18.98 -25.23
N PRO A 637 -50.77 -18.47 -26.47
CA PRO A 637 -50.45 -17.08 -26.81
C PRO A 637 -51.30 -16.01 -26.12
N LYS A 638 -52.43 -16.39 -25.50
CA LYS A 638 -53.32 -15.46 -24.78
C LYS A 638 -52.93 -15.23 -23.32
N ILE A 639 -52.03 -16.05 -22.76
CA ILE A 639 -51.61 -15.92 -21.36
C ILE A 639 -50.61 -14.76 -21.22
N LYS A 640 -50.95 -13.77 -20.40
CA LYS A 640 -49.99 -12.74 -19.98
C LYS A 640 -49.00 -13.36 -18.99
N ILE A 641 -47.72 -13.35 -19.34
CA ILE A 641 -46.67 -13.84 -18.46
C ILE A 641 -46.46 -12.84 -17.32
N ASP A 642 -46.72 -13.31 -16.09
CA ASP A 642 -46.22 -12.67 -14.89
C ASP A 642 -44.82 -13.21 -14.59
N LEU A 643 -43.80 -12.39 -14.79
CA LEU A 643 -42.40 -12.78 -14.62
C LEU A 643 -42.08 -13.22 -13.19
N THR A 644 -42.72 -12.58 -12.21
CA THR A 644 -42.56 -12.90 -10.79
C THR A 644 -43.03 -14.33 -10.51
N SER A 645 -44.19 -14.70 -11.07
CA SER A 645 -44.73 -16.06 -10.98
C SER A 645 -44.08 -17.07 -11.93
N TYR A 646 -43.22 -16.64 -12.85
CA TYR A 646 -42.50 -17.53 -13.76
C TYR A 646 -41.20 -18.05 -13.14
N PHE A 647 -40.46 -17.19 -12.42
CA PHE A 647 -39.17 -17.53 -11.78
C PHE A 647 -39.31 -17.98 -10.32
N VAL A 648 -40.27 -18.86 -10.03
CA VAL A 648 -40.66 -19.25 -8.65
C VAL A 648 -39.56 -20.04 -7.93
N LYS A 649 -38.73 -20.78 -8.66
CA LYS A 649 -37.70 -21.64 -8.07
C LYS A 649 -36.47 -20.81 -7.72
N ARG A 650 -36.02 -20.93 -6.47
CA ARG A 650 -34.82 -20.21 -5.98
C ARG A 650 -33.75 -21.18 -5.49
N PRO A 651 -32.46 -20.77 -5.52
CA PRO A 651 -31.40 -21.53 -4.88
C PRO A 651 -31.72 -21.75 -3.39
N PRO A 652 -31.40 -22.93 -2.82
CA PRO A 652 -31.57 -23.18 -1.40
C PRO A 652 -30.70 -22.21 -0.58
N GLY A 653 -31.21 -21.78 0.59
CA GLY A 653 -30.49 -20.93 1.52
C GLY A 653 -30.51 -19.42 1.21
N VAL A 654 -29.41 -18.75 1.51
CA VAL A 654 -29.23 -17.30 1.36
C VAL A 654 -28.72 -16.99 -0.05
N LEU A 655 -29.05 -15.80 -0.58
CA LEU A 655 -28.49 -15.36 -1.86
C LEU A 655 -26.97 -15.35 -1.78
N HIS A 656 -26.31 -15.89 -2.80
CA HIS A 656 -24.88 -16.04 -2.81
C HIS A 656 -24.31 -15.98 -4.22
N CYS A 657 -23.01 -15.67 -4.30
CA CYS A 657 -22.20 -15.83 -5.49
C CYS A 657 -21.26 -17.01 -5.27
N THR A 658 -21.44 -18.07 -6.05
CA THR A 658 -20.58 -19.26 -6.00
C THR A 658 -19.24 -18.97 -6.65
N THR A 659 -18.15 -19.33 -5.97
CA THR A 659 -16.79 -19.28 -6.53
C THR A 659 -16.37 -20.63 -7.10
N LYS A 660 -16.36 -21.69 -6.28
CA LYS A 660 -15.96 -23.05 -6.67
C LYS A 660 -16.99 -24.08 -6.21
N TYR A 661 -17.46 -24.89 -7.16
CA TYR A 661 -18.21 -26.11 -6.86
C TYR A 661 -17.25 -27.24 -6.51
N THR A 662 -17.52 -27.93 -5.41
CA THR A 662 -16.61 -28.93 -4.82
C THR A 662 -17.25 -30.30 -4.63
N GLU A 663 -18.58 -30.39 -4.59
CA GLU A 663 -19.33 -31.63 -4.36
C GLU A 663 -18.78 -32.44 -3.17
N PHE A 664 -18.57 -31.78 -2.04
CA PHE A 664 -17.97 -32.38 -0.84
C PHE A 664 -16.60 -33.04 -1.09
N GLY A 665 -15.82 -32.45 -2.01
CA GLY A 665 -14.47 -32.89 -2.38
C GLY A 665 -14.40 -33.84 -3.58
N LYS A 666 -15.53 -34.23 -4.17
CA LYS A 666 -15.54 -35.12 -5.34
C LYS A 666 -15.24 -34.40 -6.65
N ALA A 667 -15.49 -33.10 -6.73
CA ALA A 667 -15.27 -32.33 -7.96
C ALA A 667 -13.77 -32.08 -8.19
N ALA A 668 -13.37 -32.03 -9.46
CA ALA A 668 -11.98 -31.78 -9.84
C ALA A 668 -11.48 -30.40 -9.34
N GLY A 669 -10.27 -30.36 -8.79
CA GLY A 669 -9.68 -29.13 -8.27
C GLY A 669 -10.25 -28.68 -6.91
N ALA A 670 -11.09 -29.50 -6.25
CA ALA A 670 -11.78 -29.10 -5.01
C ALA A 670 -10.81 -28.99 -3.82
N GLU A 671 -9.95 -29.99 -3.63
CA GLU A 671 -8.94 -29.98 -2.58
C GLU A 671 -7.90 -28.89 -2.85
N GLU A 672 -7.41 -28.78 -4.08
CA GLU A 672 -6.42 -27.77 -4.47
C GLU A 672 -6.93 -26.36 -4.23
N TYR A 673 -8.20 -26.08 -4.56
CA TYR A 673 -8.83 -24.78 -4.29
C TYR A 673 -8.94 -24.49 -2.79
N ALA A 674 -9.39 -25.47 -1.99
CA ALA A 674 -9.50 -25.31 -0.54
C ALA A 674 -8.13 -25.11 0.15
N GLN A 675 -7.07 -25.69 -0.42
CA GLN A 675 -5.70 -25.55 0.08
C GLN A 675 -5.06 -24.19 -0.21
N GLN A 676 -5.62 -23.38 -1.11
CA GLN A 676 -5.05 -22.09 -1.47
C GLN A 676 -4.98 -21.15 -0.26
N GLU A 677 -3.84 -20.48 -0.10
CA GLU A 677 -3.61 -19.55 1.01
C GLU A 677 -4.65 -18.42 1.04
N ALA A 678 -5.00 -17.86 -0.13
CA ALA A 678 -6.04 -16.84 -0.25
C ALA A 678 -7.40 -17.32 0.25
N VAL A 679 -7.79 -18.56 -0.08
CA VAL A 679 -9.06 -19.18 0.34
C VAL A 679 -9.08 -19.39 1.84
N LYS A 680 -8.01 -19.97 2.41
CA LYS A 680 -7.89 -20.18 3.86
C LYS A 680 -7.87 -18.87 4.66
N ALA A 681 -7.14 -17.87 4.18
CA ALA A 681 -7.04 -16.56 4.82
C ALA A 681 -8.36 -15.78 4.77
N SER A 682 -9.16 -16.00 3.72
CA SER A 682 -10.43 -15.29 3.50
C SER A 682 -11.66 -16.03 4.02
N TYR A 683 -11.53 -17.30 4.43
CA TYR A 683 -12.66 -18.08 4.95
C TYR A 683 -13.21 -17.46 6.24
N GLY A 684 -14.51 -17.15 6.24
CA GLY A 684 -15.18 -16.42 7.32
C GLY A 684 -14.98 -14.89 7.30
N LYS A 685 -14.33 -14.34 6.26
CA LYS A 685 -14.16 -12.89 6.07
C LYS A 685 -15.35 -12.27 5.33
N GLY A 686 -15.69 -11.02 5.68
CA GLY A 686 -16.67 -10.19 5.01
C GLY A 686 -16.12 -9.48 3.78
N PHE A 687 -16.97 -9.32 2.77
CA PHE A 687 -16.70 -8.65 1.51
C PHE A 687 -17.90 -7.82 1.09
N THR A 688 -17.63 -6.73 0.35
CA THR A 688 -18.66 -5.97 -0.37
C THR A 688 -18.58 -6.32 -1.85
N LEU A 689 -19.66 -6.87 -2.41
CA LEU A 689 -19.78 -7.16 -3.83
C LEU A 689 -20.55 -6.04 -4.52
N SER A 690 -20.10 -5.61 -5.70
CA SER A 690 -20.78 -4.57 -6.48
C SER A 690 -21.59 -5.20 -7.62
N ILE A 691 -22.90 -5.01 -7.57
CA ILE A 691 -23.82 -5.45 -8.63
C ILE A 691 -23.85 -4.38 -9.72
N SER A 692 -23.47 -4.74 -10.93
CA SER A 692 -23.40 -3.84 -12.08
C SER A 692 -24.62 -3.91 -12.99
N ALA A 693 -25.29 -5.06 -13.05
CA ALA A 693 -26.47 -5.25 -13.88
C ALA A 693 -27.42 -6.30 -13.29
N LEU A 694 -28.71 -6.19 -13.63
CA LEU A 694 -29.71 -7.25 -13.48
C LEU A 694 -30.03 -7.78 -14.87
N PHE A 695 -30.25 -9.08 -15.02
CA PHE A 695 -30.54 -9.67 -16.31
C PHE A 695 -31.55 -10.80 -16.21
N ILE A 696 -32.19 -11.09 -17.33
CA ILE A 696 -33.17 -12.14 -17.50
C ILE A 696 -32.97 -12.82 -18.85
N THR A 697 -33.11 -14.13 -18.85
CA THR A 697 -33.30 -14.97 -20.02
C THR A 697 -34.65 -15.68 -19.91
N THR A 698 -35.02 -16.48 -20.90
CA THR A 698 -36.18 -17.37 -20.81
C THR A 698 -36.07 -18.43 -19.71
N LYS A 699 -34.87 -18.63 -19.15
CA LYS A 699 -34.56 -19.69 -18.17
C LYS A 699 -34.31 -19.14 -16.78
N THR A 700 -33.61 -18.01 -16.64
CA THR A 700 -33.19 -17.50 -15.33
C THR A 700 -33.22 -15.98 -15.21
N VAL A 701 -33.24 -15.51 -13.96
CA VAL A 701 -33.01 -14.11 -13.57
C VAL A 701 -31.78 -14.06 -12.67
N GLY A 702 -30.86 -13.15 -12.98
CA GLY A 702 -29.59 -13.03 -12.27
C GLY A 702 -29.14 -11.59 -12.08
N ALA A 703 -28.16 -11.43 -11.20
CA ALA A 703 -27.43 -10.19 -10.98
C ALA A 703 -25.96 -10.39 -11.36
N ARG A 704 -25.42 -9.55 -12.24
CA ARG A 704 -24.00 -9.54 -12.65
C ARG A 704 -23.16 -8.84 -11.58
N ILE A 705 -22.07 -9.48 -11.18
CA ILE A 705 -21.13 -8.94 -10.19
C ILE A 705 -19.87 -8.47 -10.91
N GLU A 706 -19.35 -7.33 -10.47
CA GLU A 706 -18.02 -6.87 -10.84
C GLU A 706 -17.05 -7.15 -9.69
N LEU A 707 -16.06 -8.01 -9.95
CA LEU A 707 -15.09 -8.43 -8.94
C LEU A 707 -13.87 -7.50 -8.94
N SER A 708 -13.46 -7.08 -7.75
CA SER A 708 -12.18 -6.40 -7.51
C SER A 708 -10.99 -7.35 -7.62
N GLU A 709 -9.76 -6.81 -7.71
CA GLU A 709 -8.54 -7.62 -7.76
C GLU A 709 -8.39 -8.58 -6.57
N GLN A 710 -8.75 -8.12 -5.35
CA GLN A 710 -8.72 -8.97 -4.15
C GLN A 710 -9.74 -10.12 -4.21
N GLN A 711 -10.92 -9.88 -4.79
CA GLN A 711 -11.95 -10.91 -4.97
C GLN A 711 -11.58 -11.89 -6.07
N LEU A 712 -10.88 -11.43 -7.12
CA LEU A 712 -10.37 -12.28 -8.20
C LEU A 712 -9.31 -13.28 -7.71
N LEU A 713 -8.64 -13.04 -6.58
CA LEU A 713 -7.77 -14.03 -5.94
C LEU A 713 -8.55 -15.27 -5.47
N LEU A 714 -9.82 -15.10 -5.11
CA LEU A 714 -10.72 -16.21 -4.70
C LEU A 714 -11.44 -16.82 -5.90
N TRP A 715 -11.32 -16.26 -7.09
CA TRP A 715 -12.02 -16.72 -8.29
C TRP A 715 -11.22 -17.83 -9.00
N PRO A 716 -11.75 -19.06 -9.17
CA PRO A 716 -11.01 -20.15 -9.79
C PRO A 716 -10.62 -19.85 -11.24
N GLY A 717 -9.42 -20.26 -11.65
CA GLY A 717 -8.93 -20.03 -13.02
C GLY A 717 -9.67 -20.80 -14.11
N ASP A 718 -10.47 -21.81 -13.73
CA ASP A 718 -11.31 -22.62 -14.61
C ASP A 718 -12.79 -22.20 -14.61
N ALA A 719 -13.21 -21.27 -13.73
CA ALA A 719 -14.63 -20.96 -13.51
C ALA A 719 -15.33 -20.34 -14.75
N ASP A 720 -14.59 -19.59 -15.55
CA ASP A 720 -15.11 -18.84 -16.71
C ASP A 720 -15.02 -19.62 -18.04
N LYS A 721 -14.48 -20.85 -18.04
CA LYS A 721 -14.29 -21.67 -19.24
C LYS A 721 -15.47 -22.62 -19.42
N ILE A 722 -16.25 -22.46 -20.50
CA ILE A 722 -17.25 -23.47 -20.91
C ILE A 722 -16.60 -24.45 -21.89
N LEU A 723 -15.83 -23.93 -22.85
CA LEU A 723 -15.01 -24.71 -23.76
C LEU A 723 -13.52 -24.39 -23.54
N PRO A 724 -12.59 -25.34 -23.82
CA PRO A 724 -11.15 -25.10 -23.69
C PRO A 724 -10.62 -23.91 -24.51
N THR A 725 -11.35 -23.52 -25.56
CA THR A 725 -11.02 -22.42 -26.48
C THR A 725 -11.59 -21.06 -26.05
N ASP A 726 -12.42 -21.00 -25.01
CA ASP A 726 -13.00 -19.74 -24.52
C ASP A 726 -11.93 -18.87 -23.86
N ASN A 727 -11.65 -17.69 -24.44
CA ASN A 727 -10.76 -16.69 -23.88
C ASN A 727 -11.57 -15.51 -23.31
N LEU A 728 -12.28 -15.74 -22.20
CA LEU A 728 -13.09 -14.74 -21.51
C LEU A 728 -12.31 -14.12 -20.33
N PRO A 729 -12.53 -12.83 -20.00
CA PRO A 729 -11.93 -12.21 -18.82
C PRO A 729 -12.25 -12.98 -17.53
N ARG A 730 -11.31 -13.03 -16.59
CA ARG A 730 -11.55 -13.66 -15.28
C ARG A 730 -12.67 -12.94 -14.53
N GLY A 731 -13.57 -13.71 -13.93
CA GLY A 731 -14.76 -13.18 -13.23
C GLY A 731 -15.97 -12.95 -14.13
N SER A 732 -15.90 -13.28 -15.42
CA SER A 732 -17.03 -13.10 -16.36
C SER A 732 -18.29 -13.86 -15.95
N ARG A 733 -18.14 -14.97 -15.21
CA ARG A 733 -19.26 -15.78 -14.69
C ARG A 733 -19.70 -15.36 -13.28
N ALA A 734 -19.19 -14.26 -12.71
CA ALA A 734 -19.57 -13.83 -11.37
C ALA A 734 -21.01 -13.32 -11.32
N HIS A 735 -21.88 -14.05 -10.61
CA HIS A 735 -23.32 -13.77 -10.58
C HIS A 735 -23.99 -14.21 -9.28
N ILE A 736 -25.19 -13.66 -9.05
CA ILE A 736 -26.15 -14.14 -8.04
C ILE A 736 -27.44 -14.52 -8.75
N THR A 737 -27.91 -15.75 -8.57
CA THR A 737 -29.20 -16.21 -9.08
C THR A 737 -30.34 -15.67 -8.23
N LEU A 738 -31.27 -14.93 -8.85
CA LEU A 738 -32.45 -14.38 -8.20
C LEU A 738 -33.67 -15.29 -8.34
N GLY A 739 -33.79 -15.99 -9.47
CA GLY A 739 -34.84 -16.96 -9.72
C GLY A 739 -34.61 -17.80 -10.99
N CYS A 740 -35.27 -18.95 -11.05
CA CYS A 740 -35.19 -19.91 -12.15
C CYS A 740 -36.60 -20.33 -12.59
N ALA A 741 -36.76 -20.57 -13.89
CA ALA A 741 -37.97 -21.17 -14.44
C ALA A 741 -38.17 -22.60 -13.92
N ASN A 742 -39.38 -23.13 -14.08
CA ASN A 742 -39.67 -24.50 -13.69
C ASN A 742 -38.76 -25.49 -14.45
N GLY A 743 -38.24 -26.50 -13.74
CA GLY A 743 -37.30 -27.49 -14.30
C GLY A 743 -35.85 -26.98 -14.51
N VAL A 744 -35.57 -25.69 -14.31
CA VAL A 744 -34.21 -25.12 -14.49
C VAL A 744 -33.40 -25.18 -13.19
N GLU A 745 -32.10 -25.42 -13.30
CA GLU A 745 -31.16 -25.40 -12.18
C GLU A 745 -30.43 -24.05 -12.06
N ALA A 746 -30.04 -23.66 -10.84
CA ALA A 746 -29.41 -22.37 -10.58
C ALA A 746 -28.07 -22.17 -11.32
N VAL A 747 -27.35 -23.26 -11.62
CA VAL A 747 -26.09 -23.22 -12.39
C VAL A 747 -26.26 -22.61 -13.79
N GLN A 748 -27.49 -22.68 -14.34
CA GLN A 748 -27.84 -22.13 -15.64
C GLN A 748 -27.65 -20.61 -15.67
N THR A 749 -27.87 -19.89 -14.57
CA THR A 749 -27.73 -18.42 -14.53
C THR A 749 -26.31 -17.96 -14.88
N GLY A 750 -25.30 -18.70 -14.46
CA GLY A 750 -23.91 -18.40 -14.83
C GLY A 750 -23.63 -18.68 -16.30
N LEU A 751 -24.25 -19.71 -16.88
CA LEU A 751 -24.12 -20.00 -18.31
C LEU A 751 -24.82 -18.94 -19.16
N ASP A 752 -26.01 -18.52 -18.74
CA ASP A 752 -26.77 -17.43 -19.33
C ASP A 752 -25.97 -16.12 -19.32
N LEU A 753 -25.29 -15.79 -18.21
CA LEU A 753 -24.43 -14.60 -18.13
C LEU A 753 -23.27 -14.66 -19.13
N LEU A 754 -22.65 -15.83 -19.31
CA LEU A 754 -21.55 -15.99 -20.27
C LEU A 754 -22.02 -15.82 -21.72
N GLU A 755 -23.28 -16.08 -22.02
CA GLU A 755 -23.86 -15.78 -23.34
C GLU A 755 -23.90 -14.28 -23.61
N PHE A 756 -24.32 -13.46 -22.63
CA PHE A 756 -24.23 -12.00 -22.73
C PHE A 756 -22.78 -11.55 -22.99
N VAL A 757 -21.81 -12.07 -22.22
CA VAL A 757 -20.40 -11.71 -22.38
C VAL A 757 -19.85 -12.11 -23.76
N LYS A 758 -20.30 -13.25 -24.31
CA LYS A 758 -19.92 -13.69 -25.67
C LYS A 758 -20.48 -12.74 -26.73
N LEU A 759 -21.73 -12.30 -26.61
CA LEU A 759 -22.35 -11.32 -27.52
C LEU A 759 -21.65 -9.96 -27.43
N GLU A 760 -21.36 -9.48 -26.21
CA GLU A 760 -20.60 -8.24 -25.97
C GLU A 760 -19.22 -8.29 -26.66
N LYS A 761 -18.50 -9.41 -26.53
CA LYS A 761 -17.19 -9.60 -27.16
C LYS A 761 -17.27 -9.69 -28.69
N ALA A 762 -18.36 -10.21 -29.23
CA ALA A 762 -18.63 -10.23 -30.67
C ALA A 762 -19.05 -8.86 -31.22
N GLY A 763 -19.13 -7.82 -30.37
CA GLY A 763 -19.49 -6.45 -30.75
C GLY A 763 -20.98 -6.16 -30.67
N ASN A 764 -21.81 -7.13 -30.27
CA ASN A 764 -23.23 -6.90 -30.02
C ASN A 764 -23.39 -6.28 -28.62
N LYS A 765 -23.76 -4.99 -28.57
CA LYS A 765 -23.97 -4.24 -27.31
C LYS A 765 -25.42 -4.27 -26.81
N GLY A 766 -26.30 -5.00 -27.49
CA GLY A 766 -27.74 -4.99 -27.27
C GLY A 766 -28.40 -3.71 -27.79
N GLU A 767 -29.66 -3.80 -28.21
CA GLU A 767 -30.50 -2.66 -28.56
C GLU A 767 -30.98 -1.97 -27.28
N GLN A 768 -30.72 -0.67 -27.14
CA GLN A 768 -31.24 0.09 -26.01
C GLN A 768 -32.73 0.38 -26.21
N VAL A 769 -33.58 -0.26 -25.40
CA VAL A 769 -35.04 -0.16 -25.50
C VAL A 769 -35.60 0.98 -24.65
N GLY A 770 -34.89 1.39 -23.59
CA GLY A 770 -35.30 2.49 -22.73
C GLY A 770 -34.51 2.56 -21.43
N GLU A 771 -35.03 3.32 -20.47
CA GLU A 771 -34.51 3.42 -19.10
C GLU A 771 -35.59 3.02 -18.10
N ILE A 772 -35.28 2.08 -17.21
CA ILE A 772 -36.16 1.60 -16.13
C ILE A 772 -35.34 1.46 -14.84
N GLY A 773 -35.97 1.57 -13.67
CA GLY A 773 -35.29 1.37 -12.39
C GLY A 773 -33.98 2.15 -12.16
N GLY A 774 -33.80 3.30 -12.85
CA GLY A 774 -32.56 4.08 -12.81
C GLY A 774 -31.37 3.46 -13.58
N GLY A 775 -31.62 2.63 -14.59
CA GLY A 775 -30.60 2.02 -15.44
C GLY A 775 -31.01 1.95 -16.92
N LYS A 776 -30.07 1.56 -17.78
CA LYS A 776 -30.30 1.37 -19.22
C LYS A 776 -30.77 -0.05 -19.49
N LEU A 777 -31.92 -0.19 -20.14
CA LEU A 777 -32.46 -1.48 -20.54
C LEU A 777 -31.99 -1.84 -21.95
N LEU A 778 -31.30 -2.97 -22.06
CA LEU A 778 -30.75 -3.53 -23.28
C LEU A 778 -31.44 -4.84 -23.63
N TYR A 779 -31.68 -5.04 -24.93
CA TYR A 779 -32.24 -6.28 -25.49
C TYR A 779 -31.23 -6.94 -26.42
N PHE A 780 -31.03 -8.26 -26.29
CA PHE A 780 -29.99 -9.03 -26.98
C PHE A 780 -30.56 -10.14 -27.88
N ASP A 781 -31.82 -10.00 -28.31
CA ASP A 781 -32.60 -11.03 -29.01
C ASP A 781 -32.97 -12.26 -28.15
N ASN A 782 -33.88 -13.09 -28.66
CA ASN A 782 -34.31 -14.37 -28.06
C ASN A 782 -34.78 -14.29 -26.59
N GLY A 783 -35.40 -13.16 -26.20
CA GLY A 783 -35.88 -12.96 -24.84
C GLY A 783 -34.78 -12.69 -23.80
N MET A 784 -33.57 -12.31 -24.23
CA MET A 784 -32.47 -11.90 -23.36
C MET A 784 -32.52 -10.39 -23.10
N TRP A 785 -32.65 -10.01 -21.83
CA TRP A 785 -32.70 -8.60 -21.42
C TRP A 785 -31.70 -8.34 -20.30
N MET A 786 -31.06 -7.17 -20.35
CA MET A 786 -30.14 -6.71 -19.32
C MET A 786 -30.45 -5.27 -18.93
N LEU A 787 -30.62 -5.04 -17.63
CA LEU A 787 -30.69 -3.72 -17.03
C LEU A 787 -29.31 -3.36 -16.46
N VAL A 788 -28.59 -2.49 -17.17
CA VAL A 788 -27.30 -1.94 -16.71
C VAL A 788 -27.57 -0.79 -15.74
N LEU A 789 -27.15 -0.95 -14.49
CA LEU A 789 -27.46 0.00 -13.42
C LEU A 789 -26.58 1.24 -13.55
N SER A 790 -27.16 2.45 -13.49
CA SER A 790 -26.38 3.70 -13.49
C SER A 790 -25.57 3.86 -12.20
N LYS A 791 -26.12 3.40 -11.07
CA LYS A 791 -25.46 3.29 -9.77
C LYS A 791 -25.40 1.83 -9.36
N LYS A 792 -24.18 1.32 -9.16
CA LYS A 792 -23.97 -0.06 -8.70
C LYS A 792 -24.62 -0.27 -7.32
N ILE A 793 -25.14 -1.48 -7.09
CA ILE A 793 -25.70 -1.87 -5.79
C ILE A 793 -24.62 -2.63 -5.03
N ASP A 794 -24.17 -2.08 -3.91
CA ASP A 794 -23.19 -2.74 -3.04
C ASP A 794 -23.88 -3.65 -2.02
N VAL A 795 -23.50 -4.92 -2.01
CA VAL A 795 -24.06 -5.94 -1.13
C VAL A 795 -22.97 -6.57 -0.26
N ARG A 796 -23.20 -6.60 1.06
CA ARG A 796 -22.30 -7.24 2.02
C ARG A 796 -22.53 -8.75 2.06
N ALA A 797 -21.45 -9.51 2.01
CA ALA A 797 -21.46 -10.96 1.99
C ALA A 797 -20.29 -11.53 2.80
N ILE A 798 -20.43 -12.78 3.26
CA ILE A 798 -19.38 -13.53 3.95
C ILE A 798 -18.87 -14.62 3.02
N PHE A 799 -17.56 -14.72 2.85
CA PHE A 799 -16.96 -15.82 2.13
C PHE A 799 -16.91 -17.07 3.01
N SER A 800 -17.61 -18.13 2.62
CA SER A 800 -17.66 -19.41 3.35
C SER A 800 -17.99 -20.57 2.40
N GLY A 801 -18.35 -21.73 2.96
CA GLY A 801 -18.88 -22.89 2.24
C GLY A 801 -20.35 -23.16 2.54
N TYR A 802 -21.06 -23.76 1.58
CA TYR A 802 -22.39 -24.33 1.80
C TYR A 802 -22.30 -25.84 2.03
N TYR A 803 -22.82 -26.33 3.16
CA TYR A 803 -22.69 -27.72 3.59
C TYR A 803 -24.01 -28.50 3.59
N GLY A 804 -25.14 -27.84 3.26
CA GLY A 804 -26.46 -28.46 3.22
C GLY A 804 -26.65 -29.43 2.04
N LYS A 805 -27.63 -30.33 2.16
CA LYS A 805 -28.01 -31.29 1.11
C LYS A 805 -28.94 -30.69 0.04
N GLY A 806 -29.28 -29.40 0.14
CA GLY A 806 -29.81 -28.61 -0.99
C GLY A 806 -31.26 -28.89 -1.36
N LYS A 807 -32.15 -29.18 -0.39
CA LYS A 807 -33.58 -29.28 -0.70
C LYS A 807 -34.10 -27.91 -1.16
N LEU A 808 -34.51 -27.82 -2.42
CA LEU A 808 -35.15 -26.64 -3.00
C LEU A 808 -36.36 -26.24 -2.15
N VAL A 809 -36.48 -24.96 -1.80
CA VAL A 809 -37.60 -24.46 -0.99
C VAL A 809 -38.82 -24.29 -1.90
N PRO A 810 -39.90 -25.07 -1.75
CA PRO A 810 -41.17 -24.80 -2.42
C PRO A 810 -41.88 -23.67 -1.69
N THR A 811 -42.53 -22.76 -2.41
CA THR A 811 -43.44 -21.76 -1.83
C THR A 811 -44.71 -22.46 -1.36
N GLN A 812 -44.89 -22.67 -0.05
CA GLN A 812 -46.16 -23.16 0.49
C GLN A 812 -47.25 -22.09 0.28
N SER A 813 -48.13 -22.30 -0.70
CA SER A 813 -49.47 -21.73 -0.68
C SER A 813 -50.31 -22.53 0.33
N THR A 814 -50.40 -22.09 1.59
CA THR A 814 -51.47 -22.58 2.47
C THR A 814 -52.23 -21.39 3.05
N ASN A 815 -53.46 -21.23 2.53
CA ASN A 815 -54.50 -20.42 3.11
C ASN A 815 -54.79 -20.89 4.55
N LYS A 816 -54.16 -20.28 5.56
CA LYS A 816 -54.72 -20.23 6.92
C LYS A 816 -54.48 -18.85 7.53
N ARG A 817 -55.60 -18.19 7.84
CA ARG A 817 -55.68 -16.90 8.55
C ARG A 817 -54.99 -17.01 9.91
N GLY A 818 -54.18 -16.00 10.24
CA GLY A 818 -53.79 -15.72 11.63
C GLY A 818 -52.30 -15.75 11.95
N ALA A 819 -51.50 -14.88 11.31
CA ALA A 819 -50.31 -14.24 11.90
C ALA A 819 -49.85 -13.14 10.94
N ALA A 820 -49.72 -11.91 11.42
CA ALA A 820 -49.32 -10.76 10.62
C ALA A 820 -47.84 -10.88 10.19
N PHE A 821 -47.60 -11.33 8.96
CA PHE A 821 -46.38 -11.06 8.20
C PHE A 821 -46.77 -10.55 6.80
N SER A 822 -46.99 -9.25 6.72
CA SER A 822 -46.94 -8.41 5.51
C SER A 822 -45.82 -7.40 5.78
N SER A 823 -44.83 -7.14 4.92
CA SER A 823 -44.91 -6.89 3.47
C SER A 823 -43.49 -6.71 2.89
N CYS A 824 -43.14 -7.49 1.85
CA CYS A 824 -42.44 -7.07 0.62
C CYS A 824 -42.11 -8.32 -0.21
N THR A 825 -43.10 -8.77 -0.96
CA THR A 825 -43.02 -9.64 -2.14
C THR A 825 -41.97 -9.07 -3.11
N ILE A 826 -41.00 -9.75 -3.74
CA ILE A 826 -40.62 -11.14 -4.11
C ILE A 826 -40.81 -12.24 -3.05
N ILE A 827 -41.59 -13.33 -3.20
CA ILE A 827 -42.05 -14.15 -4.36
C ILE A 827 -41.10 -14.29 -5.55
#